data_AF-A0A317YHD9-F1
#
_entry.id   AF-A0A317YHD9-F1
#
_cell.length_a   1.000
_cell.length_b   1.000
_cell.length_c   1.000
_cell.angle_alpha   90.00
_cell.angle_beta   90.00
_cell.angle_gamma   90.00
#
_symmetry.space_group_name_H-M   'P 1'
#
loop_
_entity.id
_entity.type
_entity.pdbx_description
1 polymer ?
#
loop_
_entity_poly.entity_id
_entity_poly.type
_entity_poly.pdbx_seq_one_letter_code
_entity_poly.pdbx_strand_id
1 'polypeptide(L)'
;MASSTSRRRRGGGLERVADNWERLVRAALKRDRDHLRVGGAPAAVGGQRLADAVPASLGRTTNIEQILQAADDIEVEDPNVARILCEQAYTMAQNLDPSSEGRGVLQFKTGLASVIKQKLAKKDGAPIDRQNDVQVLWNFYLEYKSRCRVDDMQREQERLRESGTFSTEMGNRAMKMKKVFATLRALLDVLENLVGQSPTDRLHRQILEEIKRIKRSDAALRGELMPYNIVPLDTSSSVANIFGFFPEVIAATAAIQNCEDLPRFPFDTPQLRQKDIFDLLQYVFGFQEDNIRNQRENVVLMLANAQSRLSLQIGSEPKIDEMAVTDVFCKVLDNYIKWCRYLGRRVAWTSLEAVNKNRKIILVALYFLIWGEAANIRFLPECICYIFHNMAKELDGILDSSVAETAKSCTTEGSTSFLEKIITPIYDTMAAEAENNKDGKAAHSAWRNYDDFNEYFWSRSCFELGWPPAEGSKFLRKPAKRKRTGKTNFVEHRTFLHLYRSFHRLWIFLLLMFQLLAIIAFHHGKMDIDTIRILLSAGPAFFVLNFIECCLDVILMFGAYKTARGFAISRLVIRFLWLTAVSTFVTYLYVKVLEERDTRNSDSTYFRIYGLVLGGYAAVRIMFALMAKIPACHRLSSFSDRSQFFQFFKWIYQERYYVGRGLYESISDYARYVIFWVVILACKFTFAYFLQIRPLVEPTNIIVQLHDLKYSWHDLVSRGNKNALTILSLWAPVLAIYLMDIHIWYTLLSALVGGVMGARDRLGEIRSIEMLHKRFESFPEAFAKNLSASRFLTLFSIFVNLNFYDS
;
A
#
# COMPACT_ATOMS: atom_id res chain seq x y z
N MET A 1 18.22 1.29 62.98
CA MET A 1 16.82 0.82 62.95
C MET A 1 16.11 1.46 61.77
N ALA A 2 15.42 0.62 60.98
CA ALA A 2 14.69 0.77 59.72
C ALA A 2 14.25 2.19 59.25
N SER A 3 14.54 2.66 58.03
CA SER A 3 14.07 2.23 56.67
C SER A 3 12.66 2.73 56.28
N SER A 4 12.58 3.76 55.45
CA SER A 4 11.47 3.96 54.49
C SER A 4 11.94 4.63 53.19
N THR A 5 12.39 3.79 52.25
CA THR A 5 12.55 4.11 50.82
C THR A 5 11.19 4.30 50.14
N SER A 6 10.91 5.53 49.67
CA SER A 6 9.82 5.81 48.72
C SER A 6 10.34 5.68 47.29
N ARG A 7 9.93 4.58 46.63
CA ARG A 7 10.18 4.27 45.22
C ARG A 7 9.37 5.23 44.33
N ARG A 8 10.04 6.13 43.62
CA ARG A 8 9.52 6.79 42.41
C ARG A 8 9.25 5.73 41.33
N ARG A 9 7.98 5.37 41.12
CA ARG A 9 7.54 4.60 39.94
C ARG A 9 7.61 5.49 38.70
N ARG A 10 8.64 5.28 37.86
CA ARG A 10 8.61 5.62 36.43
C ARG A 10 7.81 4.53 35.73
N GLY A 11 6.56 4.84 35.39
CA GLY A 11 5.68 3.98 34.61
C GLY A 11 4.38 4.73 34.40
N GLY A 12 4.30 5.53 33.34
CA GLY A 12 3.14 6.40 33.10
C GLY A 12 3.02 6.87 31.65
N GLY A 13 3.68 6.20 30.71
CA GLY A 13 3.53 6.51 29.27
C GLY A 13 2.29 5.86 28.67
N LEU A 14 2.08 4.56 28.94
CA LEU A 14 0.95 3.79 28.41
C LEU A 14 -0.36 4.12 29.13
N GLU A 15 -0.36 4.26 30.46
CA GLU A 15 -1.55 4.67 31.22
C GLU A 15 -2.06 6.03 30.77
N ARG A 16 -1.16 6.98 30.48
CA ARG A 16 -1.54 8.33 30.07
C ARG A 16 -2.07 8.40 28.63
N VAL A 17 -1.57 7.55 27.73
CA VAL A 17 -2.12 7.39 26.37
C VAL A 17 -3.46 6.65 26.42
N ALA A 18 -3.59 5.64 27.28
CA ALA A 18 -4.84 4.93 27.53
C ALA A 18 -5.90 5.85 28.15
N ASP A 19 -5.53 6.68 29.12
CA ASP A 19 -6.39 7.69 29.73
C ASP A 19 -6.84 8.73 28.70
N ASN A 20 -5.92 9.20 27.83
CA ASN A 20 -6.26 10.13 26.76
C ASN A 20 -7.18 9.50 25.71
N TRP A 21 -6.95 8.24 25.35
CA TRP A 21 -7.82 7.47 24.46
C TRP A 21 -9.18 7.21 25.09
N GLU A 22 -9.24 6.78 26.36
CA GLU A 22 -10.48 6.62 27.11
C GLU A 22 -11.23 7.94 27.23
N ARG A 23 -10.53 9.06 27.41
CA ARG A 23 -11.13 10.38 27.46
C ARG A 23 -11.71 10.78 26.10
N LEU A 24 -11.00 10.49 25.00
CA LEU A 24 -11.47 10.72 23.63
C LEU A 24 -12.64 9.81 23.25
N VAL A 25 -12.56 8.53 23.56
CA VAL A 25 -13.61 7.53 23.30
C VAL A 25 -14.83 7.78 24.18
N ARG A 26 -14.66 8.10 25.47
CA ARG A 26 -15.79 8.52 26.31
C ARG A 26 -16.37 9.85 25.84
N ALA A 27 -15.57 10.80 25.35
CA ALA A 27 -16.10 12.04 24.77
C ALA A 27 -16.87 11.77 23.47
N ALA A 28 -16.39 10.88 22.60
CA ALA A 28 -17.06 10.49 21.36
C ALA A 28 -18.33 9.64 21.60
N LEU A 29 -18.27 8.66 22.51
CA LEU A 29 -19.40 7.83 22.91
C LEU A 29 -20.44 8.62 23.70
N LYS A 30 -20.02 9.57 24.54
CA LYS A 30 -20.93 10.50 25.22
C LYS A 30 -21.59 11.43 24.22
N ARG A 31 -20.88 11.85 23.16
CA ARG A 31 -21.46 12.57 22.02
C ARG A 31 -22.49 11.74 21.24
N ASP A 32 -22.26 10.45 21.00
CA ASP A 32 -23.26 9.56 20.38
C ASP A 32 -24.45 9.27 21.31
N ARG A 33 -24.19 9.12 22.62
CA ARG A 33 -25.24 8.96 23.64
C ARG A 33 -26.07 10.23 23.84
N ASP A 34 -25.44 11.39 23.72
CA ASP A 34 -26.08 12.70 23.79
C ASP A 34 -26.79 13.02 22.46
N HIS A 35 -26.33 12.53 21.32
CA HIS A 35 -27.12 12.50 20.07
C HIS A 35 -28.42 11.69 20.24
N LEU A 36 -28.38 10.60 21.00
CA LEU A 36 -29.55 9.78 21.34
C LEU A 36 -30.40 10.32 22.51
N ARG A 37 -29.87 11.25 23.32
CA ARG A 37 -30.55 11.76 24.54
C ARG A 37 -30.94 13.24 24.50
N VAL A 38 -30.32 14.06 23.66
CA VAL A 38 -30.71 15.46 23.43
C VAL A 38 -31.94 15.54 22.49
N GLY A 39 -32.34 14.42 21.89
CA GLY A 39 -33.72 14.20 21.40
C GLY A 39 -34.67 13.86 22.56
N GLY A 40 -34.82 14.78 23.51
CA GLY A 40 -35.70 14.62 24.67
C GLY A 40 -36.90 15.56 24.63
N ALA A 41 -37.91 15.24 23.81
CA ALA A 41 -39.33 15.56 24.03
C ALA A 41 -40.20 14.59 23.19
N PRO A 42 -41.43 14.29 23.65
CA PRO A 42 -41.88 12.97 24.05
C PRO A 42 -42.18 12.03 22.88
N ALA A 43 -42.19 10.73 23.17
CA ALA A 43 -42.80 9.73 22.31
C ALA A 43 -44.27 10.09 22.02
N ALA A 44 -44.53 10.65 20.84
CA ALA A 44 -45.84 10.70 20.22
C ALA A 44 -45.74 10.96 18.70
N VAL A 45 -46.05 9.91 17.93
CA VAL A 45 -46.56 9.92 16.54
C VAL A 45 -45.56 10.16 15.38
N GLY A 46 -45.00 9.05 14.89
CA GLY A 46 -44.87 8.71 13.46
C GLY A 46 -44.11 9.62 12.47
N GLY A 47 -42.96 9.15 11.98
CA GLY A 47 -42.35 9.61 10.72
C GLY A 47 -40.83 9.57 10.73
N GLN A 48 -40.22 8.91 9.74
CA GLN A 48 -38.79 8.97 9.47
C GLN A 48 -38.40 10.40 9.09
N ARG A 49 -37.32 10.96 9.65
CA ARG A 49 -36.88 12.35 9.37
C ARG A 49 -36.59 12.49 7.87
N LEU A 50 -36.95 13.61 7.26
CA LEU A 50 -36.87 13.79 5.80
C LEU A 50 -35.41 13.77 5.30
N ALA A 51 -34.48 14.24 6.13
CA ALA A 51 -33.05 14.20 5.84
C ALA A 51 -32.49 12.77 5.74
N ASP A 52 -32.98 11.83 6.55
CA ASP A 52 -32.52 10.43 6.58
C ASP A 52 -32.99 9.61 5.36
N ALA A 53 -33.93 10.16 4.59
CA ALA A 53 -34.49 9.53 3.39
C ALA A 53 -33.77 9.94 2.10
N VAL A 54 -32.76 10.82 2.17
CA VAL A 54 -32.02 11.31 1.00
C VAL A 54 -31.14 10.20 0.40
N PRO A 55 -31.30 9.84 -0.88
CA PRO A 55 -30.45 8.85 -1.54
C PRO A 55 -28.99 9.32 -1.62
N ALA A 56 -28.05 8.40 -1.40
CA ALA A 56 -26.61 8.68 -1.46
C ALA A 56 -26.14 9.23 -2.83
N SER A 57 -26.88 8.99 -3.91
CA SER A 57 -26.62 9.57 -5.24
C SER A 57 -26.87 11.08 -5.30
N LEU A 58 -27.79 11.60 -4.49
CA LEU A 58 -28.12 13.03 -4.40
C LEU A 58 -27.31 13.74 -3.30
N GLY A 59 -27.04 13.06 -2.18
CA GLY A 59 -26.30 13.64 -1.05
C GLY A 59 -24.80 13.87 -1.32
N ARG A 60 -24.20 13.17 -2.29
CA ARG A 60 -22.77 13.33 -2.62
C ARG A 60 -22.44 14.58 -3.44
N THR A 61 -23.41 15.14 -4.15
CA THR A 61 -23.17 16.25 -5.09
C THR A 61 -23.75 17.58 -4.61
N THR A 62 -24.61 17.60 -3.57
CA THR A 62 -25.35 18.79 -3.15
C THR A 62 -25.66 18.84 -1.65
N ASN A 63 -26.02 20.02 -1.16
CA ASN A 63 -26.38 20.28 0.25
C ASN A 63 -27.86 19.95 0.57
N ILE A 64 -28.54 19.09 -0.22
CA ILE A 64 -29.98 18.78 -0.07
C ILE A 64 -30.30 18.21 1.32
N GLU A 65 -29.44 17.33 1.84
CA GLU A 65 -29.58 16.74 3.17
C GLU A 65 -29.54 17.81 4.27
N GLN A 66 -28.62 18.78 4.17
CA GLN A 66 -28.51 19.88 5.12
C GLN A 66 -29.71 20.84 5.03
N ILE A 67 -30.25 21.07 3.84
CA ILE A 67 -31.45 21.89 3.62
C ILE A 67 -32.68 21.24 4.25
N LEU A 68 -32.87 19.93 4.06
CA LEU A 68 -34.00 19.22 4.66
C LEU A 68 -33.85 19.08 6.18
N GLN A 69 -32.64 18.89 6.68
CA GLN A 69 -32.35 18.90 8.11
C GLN A 69 -32.71 20.27 8.74
N ALA A 70 -32.34 21.37 8.07
CA ALA A 70 -32.74 22.72 8.48
C ALA A 70 -34.26 22.93 8.42
N ALA A 71 -34.94 22.36 7.42
CA ALA A 71 -36.39 22.44 7.29
C ALA A 71 -37.11 21.71 8.43
N ASP A 72 -36.65 20.52 8.81
CA ASP A 72 -37.20 19.77 9.95
C ASP A 72 -36.96 20.50 11.28
N ASP A 73 -35.80 21.15 11.44
CA ASP A 73 -35.46 21.89 12.65
C ASP A 73 -36.24 23.23 12.77
N ILE A 74 -36.55 23.90 11.65
CA ILE A 74 -37.30 25.17 11.61
C ILE A 74 -38.83 24.94 11.59
N GLU A 75 -39.31 23.74 11.28
CA GLU A 75 -40.76 23.47 11.09
C GLU A 75 -41.64 23.91 12.26
N VAL A 76 -41.13 23.79 13.50
CA VAL A 76 -41.84 24.22 14.72
C VAL A 76 -41.80 25.74 14.90
N GLU A 77 -40.76 26.41 14.40
CA GLU A 77 -40.56 27.86 14.53
C GLU A 77 -41.31 28.65 13.44
N ASP A 78 -41.11 28.29 12.17
CA ASP A 78 -41.78 28.90 11.02
C ASP A 78 -42.10 27.84 9.95
N PRO A 79 -43.37 27.37 9.91
CA PRO A 79 -43.83 26.40 8.91
C PRO A 79 -43.71 26.90 7.46
N ASN A 80 -43.74 28.22 7.23
CA ASN A 80 -43.65 28.80 5.89
C ASN A 80 -42.20 28.75 5.37
N VAL A 81 -41.22 29.04 6.22
CA VAL A 81 -39.79 28.89 5.88
C VAL A 81 -39.43 27.43 5.64
N ALA A 82 -39.89 26.52 6.51
CA ALA A 82 -39.67 25.08 6.33
C ALA A 82 -40.27 24.56 5.00
N ARG A 83 -41.44 25.07 4.59
CA ARG A 83 -42.03 24.77 3.27
C ARG A 83 -41.11 25.23 2.13
N ILE A 84 -40.63 26.47 2.16
CA ILE A 84 -39.75 27.03 1.12
C ILE A 84 -38.48 26.18 0.97
N LEU A 85 -37.88 25.77 2.09
CA LEU A 85 -36.70 24.88 2.09
C LEU A 85 -37.01 23.52 1.45
N CYS A 86 -38.15 22.89 1.77
CA CYS A 86 -38.56 21.62 1.18
C CYS A 86 -38.86 21.73 -0.33
N GLU A 87 -39.54 22.80 -0.77
CA GLU A 87 -39.83 23.05 -2.19
C GLU A 87 -38.54 23.27 -2.99
N GLN A 88 -37.57 23.99 -2.42
CA GLN A 88 -36.28 24.18 -3.06
C GLN A 88 -35.48 22.87 -3.12
N ALA A 89 -35.45 22.09 -2.04
CA ALA A 89 -34.81 20.77 -2.02
C ALA A 89 -35.40 19.82 -3.08
N TYR A 90 -36.72 19.84 -3.26
CA TYR A 90 -37.40 19.09 -4.32
C TYR A 90 -36.97 19.55 -5.72
N THR A 91 -36.90 20.85 -5.95
CA THR A 91 -36.48 21.44 -7.23
C THR A 91 -35.02 21.10 -7.54
N MET A 92 -34.14 21.15 -6.55
CA MET A 92 -32.74 20.73 -6.69
C MET A 92 -32.63 19.24 -7.06
N ALA A 93 -33.37 18.37 -6.37
CA ALA A 93 -33.40 16.94 -6.68
C ALA A 93 -33.96 16.66 -8.09
N GLN A 94 -34.93 17.46 -8.55
CA GLN A 94 -35.50 17.34 -9.89
C GLN A 94 -34.53 17.77 -10.99
N ASN A 95 -33.75 18.83 -10.76
CA ASN A 95 -32.75 19.31 -11.71
C ASN A 95 -31.55 18.36 -11.85
N LEU A 96 -31.16 17.69 -10.76
CA LEU A 96 -30.03 16.76 -10.74
C LEU A 96 -30.32 15.44 -11.46
N ASP A 97 -31.53 14.91 -11.32
CA ASP A 97 -31.92 13.63 -11.92
C ASP A 97 -33.34 13.72 -12.49
N PRO A 98 -33.56 14.38 -13.64
CA PRO A 98 -34.91 14.57 -14.19
C PRO A 98 -35.65 13.26 -14.47
N SER A 99 -34.93 12.20 -14.90
CA SER A 99 -35.50 10.89 -15.20
C SER A 99 -35.69 9.99 -13.97
N SER A 100 -35.14 10.38 -12.81
CA SER A 100 -35.22 9.64 -11.53
C SER A 100 -34.64 8.22 -11.62
N GLU A 101 -33.57 8.06 -12.40
CA GLU A 101 -32.90 6.77 -12.62
C GLU A 101 -32.05 6.31 -11.42
N GLY A 102 -31.66 7.25 -10.54
CA GLY A 102 -30.91 6.94 -9.33
C GLY A 102 -31.68 6.03 -8.38
N ARG A 103 -30.99 5.02 -7.82
CA ARG A 103 -31.59 4.09 -6.84
C ARG A 103 -32.19 4.88 -5.67
N GLY A 104 -33.51 4.76 -5.47
CA GLY A 104 -34.24 5.41 -4.37
C GLY A 104 -34.66 6.86 -4.64
N VAL A 105 -34.24 7.48 -5.75
CA VAL A 105 -34.55 8.89 -6.08
C VAL A 105 -36.03 9.12 -6.33
N LEU A 106 -36.69 8.23 -7.07
CA LEU A 106 -38.13 8.34 -7.32
C LEU A 106 -38.93 8.28 -6.01
N GLN A 107 -38.60 7.34 -5.12
CA GLN A 107 -39.26 7.17 -3.82
C GLN A 107 -39.07 8.39 -2.92
N PHE A 108 -37.84 8.93 -2.89
CA PHE A 108 -37.52 10.16 -2.18
C PHE A 108 -38.32 11.37 -2.70
N LYS A 109 -38.33 11.61 -4.02
CA LYS A 109 -39.06 12.74 -4.63
C LYS A 109 -40.57 12.65 -4.38
N THR A 110 -41.15 11.46 -4.54
CA THR A 110 -42.58 11.23 -4.28
C THR A 110 -42.92 11.40 -2.80
N GLY A 111 -42.05 10.92 -1.90
CA GLY A 111 -42.18 11.16 -0.46
C GLY A 111 -42.12 12.65 -0.11
N LEU A 112 -41.12 13.37 -0.61
CA LEU A 112 -40.94 14.81 -0.37
C LEU A 112 -42.11 15.63 -0.93
N ALA A 113 -42.60 15.30 -2.13
CA ALA A 113 -43.79 15.93 -2.72
C ALA A 113 -45.05 15.71 -1.87
N SER A 114 -45.21 14.53 -1.27
CA SER A 114 -46.31 14.24 -0.34
C SER A 114 -46.22 15.11 0.92
N VAL A 115 -45.02 15.25 1.50
CA VAL A 115 -44.80 16.12 2.67
C VAL A 115 -45.09 17.59 2.34
N ILE A 116 -44.66 18.09 1.18
CA ILE A 116 -44.98 19.45 0.75
C ILE A 116 -46.50 19.63 0.66
N LYS A 117 -47.23 18.67 0.06
CA LYS A 117 -48.69 18.71 0.00
C LYS A 117 -49.36 18.70 1.38
N GLN A 118 -48.84 17.91 2.32
CA GLN A 118 -49.35 17.90 3.69
C GLN A 118 -49.11 19.23 4.42
N LYS A 119 -47.91 19.84 4.25
CA LYS A 119 -47.59 21.16 4.81
C LYS A 119 -48.48 22.26 4.24
N LEU A 120 -48.86 22.15 2.96
CA LEU A 120 -49.83 23.05 2.32
C LEU A 120 -51.26 22.85 2.82
N ALA A 121 -51.68 21.60 3.07
CA ALA A 121 -53.02 21.29 3.56
C ALA A 121 -53.27 21.78 5.00
N LYS A 122 -52.23 21.84 5.84
CA LYS A 122 -52.31 22.37 7.22
C LYS A 122 -52.47 23.91 7.31
N LYS A 123 -52.35 24.64 6.20
CA LYS A 123 -52.37 26.12 6.14
C LYS A 123 -53.74 26.70 5.74
N ASP A 124 -54.82 25.92 5.89
CA ASP A 124 -56.23 26.33 5.65
C ASP A 124 -56.45 27.13 4.34
N GLY A 125 -55.74 26.79 3.27
CA GLY A 125 -56.00 27.33 1.93
C GLY A 125 -55.66 28.81 1.70
N ALA A 126 -54.85 29.46 2.55
CA ALA A 126 -54.41 30.84 2.31
C ALA A 126 -53.63 30.96 0.97
N PRO A 127 -53.88 31.99 0.14
CA PRO A 127 -53.17 32.17 -1.13
C PRO A 127 -51.66 32.33 -0.88
N ILE A 128 -50.86 31.55 -1.59
CA ILE A 128 -49.39 31.55 -1.47
C ILE A 128 -48.82 32.64 -2.36
N ASP A 129 -48.33 33.71 -1.74
CA ASP A 129 -47.58 34.74 -2.45
C ASP A 129 -46.11 34.32 -2.63
N ARG A 130 -45.82 33.72 -3.78
CA ARG A 130 -44.47 33.29 -4.17
C ARG A 130 -43.53 34.46 -4.46
N GLN A 131 -44.03 35.66 -4.71
CA GLN A 131 -43.19 36.84 -4.95
C GLN A 131 -42.51 37.31 -3.66
N ASN A 132 -43.08 37.01 -2.49
CA ASN A 132 -42.55 37.42 -1.20
C ASN A 132 -41.64 36.35 -0.53
N ASP A 133 -41.52 35.14 -1.09
CA ASP A 133 -40.76 34.03 -0.48
C ASP A 133 -39.29 34.40 -0.22
N VAL A 134 -38.65 35.17 -1.10
CA VAL A 134 -37.27 35.66 -0.92
C VAL A 134 -37.15 36.61 0.27
N GLN A 135 -38.09 37.52 0.42
CA GLN A 135 -38.09 38.53 1.48
C GLN A 135 -38.47 37.93 2.83
N VAL A 136 -39.38 36.94 2.85
CA VAL A 136 -39.68 36.12 4.02
C VAL A 136 -38.44 35.35 4.49
N LEU A 137 -37.73 34.67 3.57
CA LEU A 137 -36.52 33.91 3.92
C LEU A 137 -35.39 34.84 4.42
N TRP A 138 -35.23 36.01 3.81
CA TRP A 138 -34.22 37.00 4.20
C TRP A 138 -34.50 37.61 5.59
N ASN A 139 -35.76 37.98 5.86
CA ASN A 139 -36.14 38.51 7.16
C ASN A 139 -35.98 37.44 8.25
N PHE A 140 -36.38 36.20 7.96
CA PHE A 140 -36.15 35.08 8.88
C PHE A 140 -34.67 34.84 9.12
N TYR A 141 -33.81 34.92 8.10
CA TYR A 141 -32.36 34.80 8.27
C TYR A 141 -31.81 35.87 9.23
N LEU A 142 -32.19 37.13 9.07
CA LEU A 142 -31.75 38.23 9.94
C LEU A 142 -32.24 38.04 11.38
N GLU A 143 -33.51 37.65 11.55
CA GLU A 143 -34.09 37.40 12.86
C GLU A 143 -33.44 36.20 13.55
N TYR A 144 -33.26 35.09 12.82
CA TYR A 144 -32.63 33.87 13.32
C TYR A 144 -31.17 34.13 13.73
N LYS A 145 -30.40 34.87 12.92
CA LYS A 145 -29.03 35.28 13.24
C LYS A 145 -28.96 36.12 14.53
N SER A 146 -29.86 37.09 14.68
CA SER A 146 -29.93 37.95 15.87
C SER A 146 -30.34 37.16 17.13
N ARG A 147 -31.39 36.34 17.01
CA ARG A 147 -31.93 35.51 18.10
C ARG A 147 -30.91 34.51 18.64
N CYS A 148 -30.14 33.88 17.74
CA CYS A 148 -29.10 32.95 18.13
C CYS A 148 -27.87 33.64 18.75
N ARG A 149 -27.75 34.98 18.69
CA ARG A 149 -26.58 35.75 19.16
C ARG A 149 -25.25 35.19 18.65
N VAL A 150 -25.20 34.94 17.34
CA VAL A 150 -24.05 34.30 16.66
C VAL A 150 -22.73 35.00 16.98
N ASP A 151 -22.72 36.33 17.00
CA ASP A 151 -21.52 37.13 17.26
C ASP A 151 -21.03 37.04 18.72
N ASP A 152 -21.95 36.90 19.70
CA ASP A 152 -21.59 36.73 21.11
C ASP A 152 -21.06 35.31 21.37
N MET A 153 -21.72 34.33 20.77
CA MET A 153 -21.32 32.94 20.76
C MET A 153 -19.91 32.74 20.17
N GLN A 154 -19.56 33.46 19.11
CA GLN A 154 -18.21 33.50 18.53
C GLN A 154 -17.18 34.09 19.51
N ARG A 155 -17.43 35.29 20.06
CA ARG A 155 -16.51 35.97 20.99
C ARG A 155 -16.26 35.20 22.28
N GLU A 156 -17.29 34.55 22.82
CA GLU A 156 -17.14 33.74 24.04
C GLU A 156 -16.29 32.49 23.81
N GLN A 157 -16.39 31.89 22.63
CA GLN A 157 -15.58 30.73 22.29
C GLN A 157 -14.11 31.08 22.00
N GLU A 158 -13.83 32.27 21.45
CA GLU A 158 -12.47 32.81 21.34
C GLU A 158 -11.82 32.98 22.73
N ARG A 159 -12.55 33.54 23.70
CA ARG A 159 -12.07 33.67 25.09
C ARG A 159 -11.79 32.33 25.76
N LEU A 160 -12.65 31.34 25.52
CA LEU A 160 -12.45 29.99 26.05
C LEU A 160 -11.28 29.24 25.39
N ARG A 161 -10.93 29.61 24.16
CA ARG A 161 -9.71 29.12 23.51
C ARG A 161 -8.46 29.71 24.16
N GLU A 162 -8.49 30.99 24.50
CA GLU A 162 -7.42 31.65 25.25
C GLU A 162 -7.22 31.06 26.66
N SER A 163 -8.29 30.52 27.28
CA SER A 163 -8.23 29.92 28.61
C SER A 163 -7.72 28.47 28.66
N GLY A 164 -7.53 27.79 27.51
CA GLY A 164 -6.88 26.48 27.38
C GLY A 164 -7.54 25.28 28.11
N THR A 165 -8.77 25.42 28.60
CA THR A 165 -9.42 24.45 29.50
C THR A 165 -10.47 23.62 28.77
N PHE A 166 -10.18 22.33 28.53
CA PHE A 166 -11.13 21.42 27.88
C PHE A 166 -12.20 20.92 28.85
N SER A 167 -13.46 21.34 28.66
CA SER A 167 -14.63 20.88 29.43
C SER A 167 -15.64 20.16 28.53
N THR A 168 -16.36 19.18 29.06
CA THR A 168 -17.48 18.51 28.36
C THR A 168 -18.58 19.49 27.95
N GLU A 169 -18.70 20.62 28.65
CA GLU A 169 -19.66 21.67 28.33
C GLU A 169 -19.29 22.42 27.03
N MET A 170 -18.00 22.51 26.71
CA MET A 170 -17.50 23.14 25.49
C MET A 170 -17.87 22.33 24.23
N GLY A 171 -17.78 20.99 24.30
CA GLY A 171 -18.16 20.12 23.18
C GLY A 171 -19.65 20.24 22.82
N ASN A 172 -20.52 20.30 23.84
CA ASN A 172 -21.97 20.49 23.63
C ASN A 172 -22.28 21.88 23.07
N ARG A 173 -21.56 22.93 23.50
CA ARG A 173 -21.71 24.29 22.98
C ARG A 173 -21.23 24.42 21.53
N ALA A 174 -20.06 23.86 21.19
CA ALA A 174 -19.55 23.83 19.81
C ALA A 174 -20.50 23.07 18.86
N MET A 175 -21.14 22.01 19.36
CA MET A 175 -22.12 21.25 18.59
C MET A 175 -23.42 22.02 18.35
N LYS A 176 -23.91 22.74 19.36
CA LYS A 176 -25.06 23.66 19.21
C LYS A 176 -24.75 24.75 18.20
N MET A 177 -23.55 25.32 18.27
CA MET A 177 -23.06 26.31 17.32
C MET A 177 -23.03 25.77 15.89
N LYS A 178 -22.45 24.58 15.69
CA LYS A 178 -22.37 23.92 14.38
C LYS A 178 -23.76 23.70 13.78
N LYS A 179 -24.75 23.35 14.61
CA LYS A 179 -26.14 23.23 14.16
C LYS A 179 -26.69 24.57 13.67
N VAL A 180 -26.46 25.65 14.42
CA VAL A 180 -26.92 27.01 14.05
C VAL A 180 -26.28 27.49 12.75
N PHE A 181 -24.96 27.32 12.57
CA PHE A 181 -24.27 27.70 11.34
C PHE A 181 -24.68 26.85 10.14
N ALA A 182 -24.89 25.54 10.33
CA ALA A 182 -25.42 24.68 9.28
C ALA A 182 -26.81 25.15 8.81
N THR A 183 -27.70 25.54 9.73
CA THR A 183 -29.01 26.10 9.40
C THR A 183 -28.90 27.45 8.68
N LEU A 184 -28.05 28.36 9.15
CA LEU A 184 -27.79 29.65 8.50
C LEU A 184 -27.24 29.48 7.08
N ARG A 185 -26.36 28.50 6.88
CA ARG A 185 -25.83 28.15 5.55
C ARG A 185 -26.93 27.62 4.63
N ALA A 186 -27.75 26.68 5.11
CA ALA A 186 -28.85 26.14 4.32
C ALA A 186 -29.82 27.24 3.85
N LEU A 187 -30.13 28.20 4.73
CA LEU A 187 -30.94 29.38 4.40
C LEU A 187 -30.27 30.25 3.32
N LEU A 188 -28.97 30.55 3.45
CA LEU A 188 -28.23 31.35 2.47
C LEU A 188 -28.11 30.65 1.11
N ASP A 189 -27.89 29.34 1.08
CA ASP A 189 -27.81 28.55 -0.15
C ASP A 189 -29.17 28.51 -0.86
N VAL A 190 -30.28 28.40 -0.12
CA VAL A 190 -31.62 28.47 -0.71
C VAL A 190 -31.94 29.89 -1.21
N LEU A 191 -31.59 30.93 -0.45
CA LEU A 191 -31.72 32.33 -0.87
C LEU A 191 -30.97 32.63 -2.18
N GLU A 192 -29.71 32.17 -2.30
CA GLU A 192 -28.91 32.36 -3.50
C GLU A 192 -29.53 31.67 -4.73
N ASN A 193 -30.07 30.45 -4.54
CA ASN A 193 -30.73 29.72 -5.63
C ASN A 193 -32.07 30.35 -6.05
N LEU A 194 -32.84 30.89 -5.10
CA LEU A 194 -34.11 31.58 -5.40
C LEU A 194 -33.90 32.93 -6.11
N VAL A 195 -32.82 33.64 -5.77
CA VAL A 195 -32.46 34.93 -6.41
C VAL A 195 -31.86 34.73 -7.81
N GLY A 196 -31.15 33.62 -8.04
CA GLY A 196 -30.54 33.27 -9.32
C GLY A 196 -29.27 34.07 -9.63
N GLN A 197 -28.59 33.72 -10.74
CA GLN A 197 -27.29 34.33 -11.10
C GLN A 197 -27.40 35.73 -11.73
N SER A 198 -28.59 36.15 -12.17
CA SER A 198 -28.85 37.47 -12.79
C SER A 198 -30.20 38.03 -12.34
N PRO A 199 -30.26 38.70 -11.18
CA PRO A 199 -31.51 39.21 -10.64
C PRO A 199 -32.00 40.45 -11.40
N THR A 200 -33.25 40.42 -11.87
CA THR A 200 -33.93 41.55 -12.53
C THR A 200 -34.30 42.65 -11.54
N ASP A 201 -34.63 42.28 -10.30
CA ASP A 201 -35.12 43.19 -9.26
C ASP A 201 -34.01 43.88 -8.45
N ARG A 202 -34.23 45.14 -8.04
CA ARG A 202 -33.21 45.93 -7.31
C ARG A 202 -32.95 45.36 -5.91
N LEU A 203 -34.00 44.90 -5.23
CA LEU A 203 -33.93 44.27 -3.91
C LEU A 203 -33.14 42.94 -3.97
N HIS A 204 -33.39 42.12 -5.00
CA HIS A 204 -32.69 40.86 -5.20
C HIS A 204 -31.19 41.04 -5.47
N ARG A 205 -30.80 42.09 -6.21
CA ARG A 205 -29.38 42.45 -6.40
C ARG A 205 -28.69 42.82 -5.09
N GLN A 206 -29.33 43.64 -4.26
CA GLN A 206 -28.79 44.02 -2.95
C GLN A 206 -28.65 42.82 -2.02
N ILE A 207 -29.65 41.94 -1.96
CA ILE A 207 -29.61 40.71 -1.16
C ILE A 207 -28.49 39.78 -1.67
N LEU A 208 -28.32 39.61 -2.99
CA LEU A 208 -27.27 38.76 -3.54
C LEU A 208 -25.86 39.29 -3.28
N GLU A 209 -25.66 40.60 -3.38
CA GLU A 209 -24.38 41.24 -3.02
C GLU A 209 -24.06 41.06 -1.55
N GLU A 210 -25.06 41.22 -0.67
CA GLU A 210 -24.88 41.04 0.76
C GLU A 210 -24.64 39.57 1.12
N ILE A 211 -25.31 38.61 0.46
CA ILE A 211 -25.02 37.16 0.59
C ILE A 211 -23.58 36.87 0.18
N LYS A 212 -23.13 37.37 -0.96
CA LYS A 212 -21.74 37.20 -1.43
C LYS A 212 -20.74 37.85 -0.49
N ARG A 213 -21.08 39.00 0.09
CA ARG A 213 -20.28 39.67 1.10
C ARG A 213 -20.20 38.83 2.37
N ILE A 214 -21.32 38.33 2.89
CA ILE A 214 -21.39 37.47 4.08
C ILE A 214 -20.58 36.19 3.87
N LYS A 215 -20.74 35.50 2.72
CA LYS A 215 -19.94 34.30 2.39
C LYS A 215 -18.44 34.58 2.28
N ARG A 216 -18.04 35.82 1.95
CA ARG A 216 -16.62 36.26 1.88
C ARG A 216 -16.08 36.71 3.24
N SER A 217 -16.89 37.39 4.06
CA SER A 217 -16.47 37.99 5.32
C SER A 217 -16.60 37.06 6.52
N ASP A 218 -17.58 36.15 6.51
CA ASP A 218 -17.84 35.25 7.63
C ASP A 218 -16.95 34.01 7.54
N ALA A 219 -15.74 34.12 8.07
CA ALA A 219 -14.73 33.06 8.09
C ALA A 219 -15.23 31.78 8.79
N ALA A 220 -16.13 31.89 9.77
CA ALA A 220 -16.72 30.75 10.46
C ALA A 220 -17.67 29.96 9.54
N LEU A 221 -18.53 30.67 8.80
CA LEU A 221 -19.37 30.08 7.77
C LEU A 221 -18.49 29.41 6.71
N ARG A 222 -17.38 30.05 6.31
CA ARG A 222 -16.41 29.56 5.32
C ARG A 222 -15.69 28.27 5.77
N GLY A 223 -15.39 28.14 7.06
CA GLY A 223 -14.76 26.95 7.66
C GLY A 223 -15.70 25.74 7.70
N GLU A 224 -16.99 25.94 8.00
CA GLU A 224 -18.01 24.88 7.87
C GLU A 224 -18.45 24.63 6.42
N LEU A 225 -18.17 25.58 5.52
CA LEU A 225 -18.41 25.49 4.07
C LEU A 225 -17.55 24.42 3.38
N MET A 226 -16.44 24.01 3.98
CA MET A 226 -15.48 23.06 3.40
C MET A 226 -15.87 21.62 3.70
N PRO A 227 -16.35 20.85 2.71
CA PRO A 227 -16.56 19.43 2.92
C PRO A 227 -15.19 18.73 3.03
N TYR A 228 -15.13 17.70 3.88
CA TYR A 228 -14.07 16.68 3.96
C TYR A 228 -12.83 16.91 4.86
N ASN A 229 -12.56 18.12 5.37
CA ASN A 229 -11.44 18.32 6.31
C ASN A 229 -11.87 18.22 7.78
N ILE A 230 -11.13 17.44 8.58
CA ILE A 230 -11.41 17.19 10.01
C ILE A 230 -10.85 18.35 10.86
N VAL A 231 -9.70 18.91 10.46
CA VAL A 231 -9.04 20.06 11.07
C VAL A 231 -9.16 21.27 10.15
N PRO A 232 -10.01 22.26 10.46
CA PRO A 232 -10.12 23.48 9.66
C PRO A 232 -8.93 24.40 9.94
N LEU A 233 -7.86 24.23 9.17
CA LEU A 233 -6.58 24.96 9.29
C LEU A 233 -6.61 26.36 8.66
N ASP A 234 -7.52 26.60 7.70
CA ASP A 234 -7.57 27.85 6.93
C ASP A 234 -8.26 29.02 7.66
N THR A 235 -8.86 28.72 8.80
CA THR A 235 -9.60 29.68 9.61
C THR A 235 -9.18 29.48 11.05
N SER A 236 -8.18 30.25 11.47
CA SER A 236 -7.81 30.42 12.87
C SER A 236 -8.99 30.91 13.74
N SER A 237 -10.12 31.31 13.14
CA SER A 237 -11.39 31.67 13.78
C SER A 237 -12.54 30.68 13.56
N SER A 238 -12.31 29.49 12.95
CA SER A 238 -13.38 28.50 12.80
C SER A 238 -13.79 27.97 14.18
N VAL A 239 -14.99 28.36 14.57
CA VAL A 239 -15.72 27.99 15.78
C VAL A 239 -15.89 26.47 15.94
N ALA A 240 -15.66 25.68 14.88
CA ALA A 240 -15.72 24.22 14.90
C ALA A 240 -14.38 23.51 15.19
N ASN A 241 -13.24 24.21 15.32
CA ASN A 241 -11.92 23.57 15.45
C ASN A 241 -11.63 23.09 16.89
N ILE A 242 -12.27 21.99 17.30
CA ILE A 242 -12.02 21.34 18.60
C ILE A 242 -10.58 20.77 18.68
N PHE A 243 -9.91 20.56 17.54
CA PHE A 243 -8.56 20.00 17.49
C PHE A 243 -7.47 21.04 17.71
N GLY A 244 -7.77 22.33 17.53
CA GLY A 244 -6.86 23.45 17.78
C GLY A 244 -6.53 23.71 19.26
N PHE A 245 -7.03 22.88 20.18
CA PHE A 245 -6.71 22.90 21.61
C PHE A 245 -5.59 21.94 22.00
N PHE A 246 -5.33 20.91 21.18
CA PHE A 246 -4.27 19.95 21.47
C PHE A 246 -2.91 20.60 21.24
N PRO A 247 -2.02 20.66 22.26
CA PRO A 247 -0.69 21.25 22.13
C PRO A 247 0.09 20.68 20.94
N GLU A 248 -0.08 19.39 20.64
CA GLU A 248 0.57 18.70 19.52
C GLU A 248 0.11 19.23 18.16
N VAL A 249 -1.20 19.52 18.02
CA VAL A 249 -1.78 20.05 16.77
C VAL A 249 -1.41 21.51 16.60
N ILE A 250 -1.41 22.29 17.68
CA ILE A 250 -0.95 23.69 17.67
C ILE A 250 0.53 23.75 17.26
N ALA A 251 1.37 22.90 17.87
CA ALA A 251 2.79 22.81 17.55
C ALA A 251 3.04 22.42 16.09
N ALA A 252 2.32 21.43 15.57
CA ALA A 252 2.43 21.00 14.17
C ALA A 252 1.96 22.09 13.20
N THR A 253 0.86 22.77 13.51
CA THR A 253 0.32 23.87 12.69
C THR A 253 1.29 25.05 12.65
N ALA A 254 1.80 25.45 13.82
CA ALA A 254 2.79 26.52 13.93
C ALA A 254 4.10 26.19 13.18
N ALA A 255 4.52 24.93 13.18
CA ALA A 255 5.72 24.51 12.44
C ALA A 255 5.58 24.62 10.91
N ILE A 256 4.36 24.55 10.38
CA ILE A 256 4.08 24.72 8.95
C ILE A 256 3.93 26.21 8.58
N GLN A 257 3.35 27.02 9.47
CA GLN A 257 3.10 28.45 9.27
C GLN A 257 4.32 29.34 9.52
N ASN A 258 5.09 29.07 10.58
CA ASN A 258 6.22 29.90 11.02
C ASN A 258 7.55 29.31 10.52
N CYS A 259 7.69 29.21 9.19
CA CYS A 259 8.92 28.77 8.57
C CYS A 259 9.78 30.00 8.19
N GLU A 260 10.79 30.29 9.02
CA GLU A 260 11.69 31.46 8.87
C GLU A 260 12.47 31.48 7.54
N ASP A 261 12.62 30.32 6.89
CA ASP A 261 13.43 30.13 5.68
C ASP A 261 12.63 30.23 4.36
N LEU A 262 11.36 30.67 4.39
CA LEU A 262 10.54 30.73 3.16
C LEU A 262 10.93 31.92 2.27
N PRO A 263 11.12 31.70 0.94
CA PRO A 263 11.28 32.80 -0.02
C PRO A 263 10.09 33.75 -0.01
N ARG A 264 10.33 35.03 -0.33
CA ARG A 264 9.26 36.03 -0.41
C ARG A 264 8.38 35.79 -1.63
N PHE A 265 7.06 35.93 -1.45
CA PHE A 265 6.11 35.80 -2.55
C PHE A 265 6.06 37.11 -3.37
N PRO A 266 6.03 37.05 -4.72
CA PRO A 266 6.04 38.25 -5.56
C PRO A 266 4.74 39.08 -5.51
N PHE A 267 3.62 38.49 -5.05
CA PHE A 267 2.34 39.19 -4.87
C PHE A 267 1.88 39.11 -3.41
N ASP A 268 2.21 40.13 -2.62
CA ASP A 268 1.62 40.34 -1.30
C ASP A 268 0.36 41.19 -1.42
N THR A 269 -0.74 40.52 -1.75
CA THR A 269 -2.05 41.08 -1.41
C THR A 269 -2.26 40.95 0.10
N PRO A 270 -2.87 41.93 0.77
CA PRO A 270 -3.24 41.80 2.19
C PRO A 270 -4.35 40.75 2.32
N GLN A 271 -3.95 39.48 2.42
CA GLN A 271 -4.83 38.36 2.68
C GLN A 271 -4.95 38.18 4.20
N LEU A 272 -6.15 37.81 4.67
CA LEU A 272 -6.45 37.59 6.11
C LEU A 272 -5.60 36.47 6.77
N ARG A 273 -4.81 35.71 6.00
CA ARG A 273 -4.10 34.50 6.45
C ARG A 273 -2.61 34.58 6.10
N GLN A 274 -1.75 34.19 7.05
CA GLN A 274 -0.31 34.03 6.83
C GLN A 274 -0.04 32.88 5.85
N LYS A 275 0.76 33.14 4.82
CA LYS A 275 1.16 32.11 3.83
C LYS A 275 2.07 31.07 4.49
N ASP A 276 1.85 29.80 4.17
CA ASP A 276 2.59 28.67 4.73
C ASP A 276 3.37 27.88 3.67
N ILE A 277 4.03 26.79 4.10
CA ILE A 277 4.80 25.89 3.23
C ILE A 277 3.98 25.38 2.04
N PHE A 278 2.69 25.08 2.23
CA PHE A 278 1.85 24.55 1.17
C PHE A 278 1.48 25.63 0.16
N ASP A 279 1.27 26.87 0.63
CA ASP A 279 1.05 28.02 -0.24
C ASP A 279 2.30 28.27 -1.13
N LEU A 280 3.52 28.05 -0.61
CA LEU A 280 4.75 28.06 -1.40
C LEU A 280 4.76 26.95 -2.45
N LEU A 281 4.52 25.70 -2.05
CA LEU A 281 4.57 24.55 -2.96
C LEU A 281 3.51 24.65 -4.07
N GLN A 282 2.34 25.20 -3.74
CA GLN A 282 1.29 25.52 -4.70
C GLN A 282 1.76 26.56 -5.70
N TYR A 283 2.38 27.65 -5.24
CA TYR A 283 2.90 28.69 -6.12
C TYR A 283 4.02 28.18 -7.03
N VAL A 284 4.94 27.38 -6.48
CA VAL A 284 6.11 26.88 -7.20
C VAL A 284 5.72 25.85 -8.27
N PHE A 285 4.87 24.87 -7.94
CA PHE A 285 4.60 23.73 -8.82
C PHE A 285 3.19 23.70 -9.43
N GLY A 286 2.27 24.55 -8.97
CA GLY A 286 0.89 24.61 -9.49
C GLY A 286 0.06 23.37 -9.12
N PHE A 287 0.14 22.92 -7.87
CA PHE A 287 -0.74 21.86 -7.34
C PHE A 287 -2.20 22.33 -7.18
N GLN A 288 -3.14 21.39 -7.24
CA GLN A 288 -4.57 21.66 -7.09
C GLN A 288 -4.91 22.15 -5.68
N GLU A 289 -5.81 23.13 -5.59
CA GLU A 289 -6.27 23.74 -4.33
C GLU A 289 -6.76 22.71 -3.29
N ASP A 290 -7.58 21.76 -3.73
CA ASP A 290 -8.16 20.76 -2.83
C ASP A 290 -7.10 19.73 -2.38
N ASN A 291 -6.14 19.38 -3.24
CA ASN A 291 -5.02 18.53 -2.86
C ASN A 291 -4.14 19.22 -1.81
N ILE A 292 -3.84 20.50 -2.01
CA ILE A 292 -3.10 21.33 -1.05
C ILE A 292 -3.76 21.30 0.32
N ARG A 293 -5.08 21.54 0.39
CA ARG A 293 -5.82 21.54 1.65
C ARG A 293 -5.82 20.17 2.33
N ASN A 294 -6.06 19.10 1.56
CA ASN A 294 -6.12 17.74 2.09
C ASN A 294 -4.76 17.28 2.63
N GLN A 295 -3.67 17.55 1.89
CA GLN A 295 -2.32 17.15 2.32
C GLN A 295 -1.79 18.04 3.44
N ARG A 296 -2.18 19.31 3.49
CA ARG A 296 -1.90 20.21 4.62
C ARG A 296 -2.41 19.61 5.92
N GLU A 297 -3.68 19.17 5.94
CA GLU A 297 -4.25 18.48 7.09
C GLU A 297 -3.55 17.16 7.41
N ASN A 298 -3.31 16.32 6.40
CA ASN A 298 -2.65 15.02 6.57
C ASN A 298 -1.27 15.17 7.25
N VAL A 299 -0.45 16.11 6.79
CA VAL A 299 0.87 16.37 7.38
C VAL A 299 0.77 16.88 8.82
N VAL A 300 -0.18 17.77 9.13
CA VAL A 300 -0.43 18.21 10.51
C VAL A 300 -0.77 17.02 11.41
N LEU A 301 -1.68 16.15 10.99
CA LEU A 301 -2.09 14.99 11.78
C LEU A 301 -0.95 13.99 11.97
N MET A 302 -0.13 13.75 10.94
CA MET A 302 1.04 12.86 11.06
C MET A 302 2.07 13.42 12.03
N LEU A 303 2.38 14.71 11.94
CA LEU A 303 3.31 15.39 12.84
C LEU A 303 2.78 15.41 14.27
N ALA A 304 1.51 15.72 14.48
CA ALA A 304 0.88 15.70 15.79
C ALA A 304 0.87 14.29 16.41
N ASN A 305 0.63 13.24 15.61
CA ASN A 305 0.67 11.85 16.05
C ASN A 305 2.10 11.36 16.35
N ALA A 306 3.11 11.87 15.65
CA ALA A 306 4.51 11.61 16.02
C ALA A 306 4.88 12.34 17.31
N GLN A 307 4.46 13.60 17.46
CA GLN A 307 4.68 14.41 18.65
C GLN A 307 4.03 13.82 19.89
N SER A 308 2.81 13.26 19.78
CA SER A 308 2.09 12.69 20.92
C SER A 308 2.77 11.46 21.54
N ARG A 309 3.67 10.82 20.79
CA ARG A 309 4.51 9.70 21.27
C ARG A 309 5.72 10.17 22.06
N LEU A 310 6.06 11.45 21.96
CA LEU A 310 7.12 12.08 22.73
C LEU A 310 6.53 12.78 23.94
N SER A 311 7.30 12.89 25.03
CA SER A 311 6.84 13.65 26.19
C SER A 311 6.86 15.14 25.85
N LEU A 312 5.70 15.82 25.92
CA LEU A 312 5.61 17.26 25.75
C LEU A 312 6.59 17.98 26.69
N GLN A 313 7.44 18.86 26.15
CA GLN A 313 8.16 19.81 26.98
C GLN A 313 7.13 20.78 27.58
N ILE A 314 7.03 20.78 28.91
CA ILE A 314 6.13 21.68 29.64
C ILE A 314 6.78 23.07 29.59
N GLY A 315 6.30 23.91 28.67
CA GLY A 315 6.73 25.30 28.47
C GLY A 315 5.60 26.14 27.87
N SER A 316 5.73 27.47 27.95
CA SER A 316 4.64 28.44 27.67
C SER A 316 4.18 28.52 26.21
N GLU A 317 4.86 27.84 25.27
CA GLU A 317 4.44 27.72 23.87
C GLU A 317 4.66 26.29 23.34
N PRO A 318 3.63 25.66 22.73
CA PRO A 318 3.77 24.33 22.16
C PRO A 318 4.62 24.37 20.88
N LYS A 319 5.88 23.88 20.97
CA LYS A 319 6.77 23.70 19.81
C LYS A 319 6.92 22.23 19.48
N ILE A 320 6.98 21.91 18.18
CA ILE A 320 7.18 20.52 17.72
C ILE A 320 8.64 20.10 17.96
N ASP A 321 8.81 18.88 18.45
CA ASP A 321 10.13 18.28 18.66
C ASP A 321 10.76 17.86 17.32
N GLU A 322 12.04 18.15 17.13
CA GLU A 322 12.76 17.77 15.91
C GLU A 322 12.85 16.25 15.74
N MET A 323 12.83 15.47 16.82
CA MET A 323 12.79 14.01 16.76
C MET A 323 11.49 13.52 16.09
N ALA A 324 10.35 14.15 16.38
CA ALA A 324 9.07 13.80 15.74
C ALA A 324 9.11 14.09 14.24
N VAL A 325 9.63 15.26 13.86
CA VAL A 325 9.80 15.65 12.45
C VAL A 325 10.74 14.67 11.73
N THR A 326 11.86 14.30 12.35
CA THR A 326 12.85 13.39 11.76
C THR A 326 12.30 11.97 11.62
N ASP A 327 11.51 11.48 12.57
CA ASP A 327 10.83 10.18 12.48
C ASP A 327 9.84 10.14 11.31
N VAL A 328 9.00 11.18 11.16
CA VAL A 328 8.07 11.29 10.03
C VAL A 328 8.83 11.38 8.70
N PHE A 329 9.85 12.23 8.63
CA PHE A 329 10.69 12.39 7.43
C PHE A 329 11.32 11.06 6.98
N CYS A 330 11.97 10.34 7.91
CA CYS A 330 12.61 9.07 7.62
C CYS A 330 11.60 8.01 7.21
N LYS A 331 10.40 7.97 7.81
CA LYS A 331 9.34 7.01 7.45
C LYS A 331 8.75 7.28 6.07
N VAL A 332 8.42 8.53 5.78
CA VAL A 332 7.78 8.91 4.51
C VAL A 332 8.74 8.71 3.34
N LEU A 333 10.01 9.09 3.51
CA LEU A 333 11.02 9.05 2.45
C LEU A 333 11.89 7.78 2.45
N ASP A 334 11.61 6.79 3.29
CA ASP A 334 12.40 5.54 3.37
C ASP A 334 12.52 4.85 2.00
N ASN A 335 11.39 4.75 1.29
CA ASN A 335 11.36 4.15 -0.05
C ASN A 335 12.22 4.94 -1.05
N TYR A 336 12.16 6.27 -1.01
CA TYR A 336 13.00 7.13 -1.85
C TYR A 336 14.50 6.99 -1.54
N ILE A 337 14.86 6.93 -0.26
CA ILE A 337 16.25 6.75 0.19
C ILE A 337 16.78 5.38 -0.27
N LYS A 338 15.97 4.32 -0.14
CA LYS A 338 16.29 2.97 -0.63
C LYS A 338 16.42 2.95 -2.15
N TRP A 339 15.53 3.61 -2.87
CA TRP A 339 15.56 3.73 -4.34
C TRP A 339 16.84 4.43 -4.82
N CYS A 340 17.19 5.59 -4.24
CA CYS A 340 18.43 6.31 -4.55
C CYS A 340 19.67 5.43 -4.29
N ARG A 341 19.72 4.78 -3.11
CA ARG A 341 20.82 3.87 -2.75
C ARG A 341 20.94 2.71 -3.73
N TYR A 342 19.82 2.15 -4.19
CA TYR A 342 19.82 1.08 -5.19
C TYR A 342 20.37 1.60 -6.53
N LEU A 343 19.88 2.72 -7.05
CA LEU A 343 20.41 3.25 -8.32
C LEU A 343 21.85 3.78 -8.22
N GLY A 344 22.40 3.88 -7.00
CA GLY A 344 23.70 4.48 -6.73
C GLY A 344 23.70 5.98 -7.03
N ARG A 345 22.58 6.64 -6.77
CA ARG A 345 22.42 8.10 -6.85
C ARG A 345 22.42 8.68 -5.44
N ARG A 346 22.98 9.89 -5.31
CA ARG A 346 22.84 10.66 -4.06
C ARG A 346 21.37 11.07 -3.92
N VAL A 347 20.88 11.07 -2.69
CA VAL A 347 19.57 11.67 -2.37
C VAL A 347 19.61 13.17 -2.67
N ALA A 348 18.45 13.83 -2.72
CA ALA A 348 18.35 15.24 -3.08
C ALA A 348 19.14 16.16 -2.12
N TRP A 349 19.33 15.75 -0.87
CA TRP A 349 20.09 16.49 0.14
C TRP A 349 21.49 15.90 0.42
N THR A 350 22.40 16.71 0.97
CA THR A 350 23.81 16.32 1.20
C THR A 350 23.98 15.38 2.40
N SER A 351 23.37 15.68 3.55
CA SER A 351 23.39 14.83 4.75
C SER A 351 22.11 15.04 5.57
N LEU A 352 21.71 14.05 6.39
CA LEU A 352 20.50 14.12 7.22
C LEU A 352 20.62 15.19 8.33
N GLU A 353 21.83 15.43 8.81
CA GLU A 353 22.16 16.43 9.84
C GLU A 353 22.18 17.85 9.27
N ALA A 354 22.45 18.01 7.97
CA ALA A 354 22.44 19.32 7.30
C ALA A 354 21.03 19.78 6.90
N VAL A 355 20.03 18.88 6.87
CA VAL A 355 18.65 19.27 6.56
C VAL A 355 17.99 19.76 7.85
N ASN A 356 17.74 21.07 7.91
CA ASN A 356 17.04 21.66 9.05
C ASN A 356 15.60 21.12 9.19
N LYS A 357 14.99 21.33 10.36
CA LYS A 357 13.61 20.90 10.66
C LYS A 357 12.61 21.36 9.59
N ASN A 358 12.74 22.60 9.13
CA ASN A 358 11.84 23.22 8.16
C ASN A 358 11.90 22.53 6.78
N ARG A 359 13.11 22.32 6.24
CA ARG A 359 13.35 21.60 4.99
C ARG A 359 12.85 20.16 5.06
N LYS A 360 12.97 19.48 6.21
CA LYS A 360 12.36 18.15 6.41
C LYS A 360 10.85 18.19 6.21
N ILE A 361 10.15 19.16 6.80
CA ILE A 361 8.69 19.33 6.66
C ILE A 361 8.32 19.66 5.21
N ILE A 362 9.06 20.56 4.55
CA ILE A 362 8.84 20.94 3.14
C ILE A 362 8.96 19.72 2.22
N LEU A 363 9.98 18.88 2.40
CA LEU A 363 10.17 17.67 1.59
C LEU A 363 9.09 16.62 1.84
N VAL A 364 8.61 16.48 3.09
CA VAL A 364 7.47 15.61 3.41
C VAL A 364 6.19 16.12 2.74
N ALA A 365 5.93 17.44 2.81
CA ALA A 365 4.79 18.07 2.16
C ALA A 365 4.84 17.87 0.64
N LEU A 366 5.99 18.11 0.00
CA LEU A 366 6.18 17.89 -1.44
C LEU A 366 5.89 16.44 -1.84
N TYR A 367 6.39 15.46 -1.09
CA TYR A 367 6.12 14.05 -1.38
C TYR A 367 4.63 13.72 -1.33
N PHE A 368 3.91 14.21 -0.34
CA PHE A 368 2.47 13.97 -0.22
C PHE A 368 1.65 14.71 -1.28
N LEU A 369 2.06 15.90 -1.70
CA LEU A 369 1.40 16.61 -2.80
C LEU A 369 1.55 15.87 -4.13
N ILE A 370 2.76 15.38 -4.42
CA ILE A 370 3.01 14.51 -5.58
C ILE A 370 2.13 13.25 -5.48
N TRP A 371 2.08 12.60 -4.31
CA TRP A 371 1.30 11.38 -4.12
C TRP A 371 -0.21 11.63 -4.27
N GLY A 372 -0.71 12.76 -3.77
CA GLY A 372 -2.12 13.14 -3.80
C GLY A 372 -2.65 13.38 -5.22
N GLU A 373 -1.82 13.93 -6.11
CA GLU A 373 -2.19 14.20 -7.51
C GLU A 373 -1.77 13.10 -8.50
N ALA A 374 -1.03 12.08 -8.07
CA ALA A 374 -0.53 11.03 -8.95
C ALA A 374 -1.63 10.05 -9.46
N ALA A 375 -2.87 10.12 -8.99
CA ALA A 375 -3.97 9.24 -9.41
C ALA A 375 -3.55 7.74 -9.49
N ASN A 376 -3.66 7.09 -10.66
CA ASN A 376 -3.25 5.69 -10.84
C ASN A 376 -1.72 5.49 -10.83
N ILE A 377 -0.93 6.54 -11.10
CA ILE A 377 0.54 6.50 -11.06
C ILE A 377 1.05 6.35 -9.62
N ARG A 378 0.24 6.69 -8.60
CA ARG A 378 0.60 6.45 -7.19
C ARG A 378 0.92 4.98 -6.90
N PHE A 379 0.38 4.08 -7.71
CA PHE A 379 0.67 2.67 -7.58
C PHE A 379 2.10 2.36 -7.99
N LEU A 380 2.81 3.20 -8.78
CA LEU A 380 4.19 3.05 -9.27
C LEU A 380 5.19 3.75 -8.31
N PRO A 381 5.59 3.16 -7.16
CA PRO A 381 6.32 3.90 -6.14
C PRO A 381 7.69 4.40 -6.62
N GLU A 382 8.35 3.71 -7.55
CA GLU A 382 9.64 4.09 -8.10
C GLU A 382 9.51 5.20 -9.15
N CYS A 383 8.37 5.27 -9.85
CA CYS A 383 7.99 6.45 -10.63
C CYS A 383 7.80 7.66 -9.73
N ILE A 384 7.09 7.51 -8.59
CA ILE A 384 6.94 8.58 -7.59
C ILE A 384 8.29 9.00 -7.03
N CYS A 385 9.20 8.06 -6.73
CA CYS A 385 10.56 8.36 -6.29
C CYS A 385 11.34 9.18 -7.33
N TYR A 386 11.17 8.86 -8.62
CA TYR A 386 11.77 9.61 -9.72
C TYR A 386 11.23 11.04 -9.82
N ILE A 387 9.90 11.20 -9.79
CA ILE A 387 9.24 12.52 -9.81
C ILE A 387 9.71 13.36 -8.62
N PHE A 388 9.64 12.80 -7.41
CA PHE A 388 10.10 13.44 -6.18
C PHE A 388 11.60 13.79 -6.25
N HIS A 389 12.46 12.91 -6.80
CA HIS A 389 13.89 13.18 -6.90
C HIS A 389 14.19 14.46 -7.67
N ASN A 390 13.51 14.68 -8.79
CA ASN A 390 13.75 15.84 -9.64
C ASN A 390 13.08 17.10 -9.08
N MET A 391 11.84 17.00 -8.60
CA MET A 391 11.15 18.13 -7.97
C MET A 391 11.86 18.60 -6.70
N ALA A 392 12.37 17.69 -5.87
CA ALA A 392 13.11 18.07 -4.66
C ALA A 392 14.41 18.82 -4.99
N LYS A 393 15.09 18.48 -6.09
CA LYS A 393 16.28 19.22 -6.55
C LYS A 393 15.94 20.60 -7.10
N GLU A 394 14.84 20.70 -7.84
CA GLU A 394 14.36 21.98 -8.36
C GLU A 394 13.92 22.89 -7.21
N LEU A 395 13.23 22.33 -6.21
CA LEU A 395 12.84 23.04 -5.00
C LEU A 395 14.04 23.52 -4.17
N ASP A 396 15.10 22.71 -4.04
CA ASP A 396 16.30 23.12 -3.28
C ASP A 396 16.92 24.40 -3.85
N GLY A 397 17.00 24.53 -5.18
CA GLY A 397 17.47 25.77 -5.84
C GLY A 397 16.54 26.97 -5.65
N ILE A 398 15.23 26.74 -5.52
CA ILE A 398 14.24 27.81 -5.27
C ILE A 398 14.27 28.24 -3.80
N LEU A 399 14.46 27.31 -2.87
CA LEU A 399 14.59 27.63 -1.44
C LEU A 399 15.87 28.41 -1.12
N ASP A 400 16.92 28.25 -1.92
CA ASP A 400 18.14 29.07 -1.80
C ASP A 400 17.97 30.48 -2.41
N SER A 401 16.87 30.74 -3.12
CA SER A 401 16.55 32.04 -3.72
C SER A 401 15.75 32.93 -2.77
N SER A 402 15.97 34.25 -2.82
CA SER A 402 15.28 35.22 -1.94
C SER A 402 13.80 35.45 -2.28
N VAL A 403 13.41 35.17 -3.52
CA VAL A 403 12.05 35.34 -4.05
C VAL A 403 11.57 33.99 -4.57
N ALA A 404 10.32 33.65 -4.27
CA ALA A 404 9.69 32.45 -4.79
C ALA A 404 9.51 32.58 -6.31
N GLU A 405 10.03 31.61 -7.05
CA GLU A 405 9.87 31.51 -8.51
C GLU A 405 9.07 30.25 -8.87
N THR A 406 8.38 30.29 -10.01
CA THR A 406 7.71 29.11 -10.55
C THR A 406 8.74 28.11 -11.06
N ALA A 407 8.49 26.82 -10.83
CA ALA A 407 9.35 25.76 -11.30
C ALA A 407 9.38 25.75 -12.84
N LYS A 408 10.57 25.63 -13.43
CA LYS A 408 10.77 25.55 -14.88
C LYS A 408 10.09 24.32 -15.48
N SER A 409 9.93 23.27 -14.68
CA SER A 409 9.20 22.06 -15.08
C SER A 409 7.67 22.24 -15.12
N CYS A 410 7.14 23.26 -14.44
CA CYS A 410 5.72 23.51 -14.25
C CYS A 410 5.33 24.96 -14.60
N THR A 411 5.56 25.38 -15.85
CA THR A 411 5.15 26.69 -16.35
C THR A 411 3.88 26.58 -17.20
N THR A 412 2.71 26.63 -16.56
CA THR A 412 1.41 26.85 -17.23
C THR A 412 0.64 27.96 -16.50
N GLU A 413 -0.17 28.74 -17.22
CA GLU A 413 -1.09 29.70 -16.62
C GLU A 413 -2.27 28.95 -15.94
N GLY A 414 -2.14 28.58 -14.67
CA GLY A 414 -3.21 27.94 -13.90
C GLY A 414 -2.76 27.14 -12.67
N SER A 415 -3.70 26.77 -11.79
CA SER A 415 -3.47 25.97 -10.56
C SER A 415 -3.42 24.45 -10.78
N THR A 416 -3.00 24.02 -11.97
CA THR A 416 -2.95 22.60 -12.40
C THR A 416 -1.66 22.23 -13.16
N SER A 417 -0.61 23.06 -13.08
CA SER A 417 0.58 22.87 -13.92
C SER A 417 1.32 21.54 -13.66
N PHE A 418 1.41 21.10 -12.40
CA PHE A 418 2.05 19.81 -12.07
C PHE A 418 1.30 18.63 -12.70
N LEU A 419 -0.03 18.62 -12.54
CA LEU A 419 -0.90 17.59 -13.09
C LEU A 419 -0.73 17.49 -14.61
N GLU A 420 -0.81 18.63 -15.31
CA GLU A 420 -0.75 18.69 -16.77
C GLU A 420 0.62 18.33 -17.35
N LYS A 421 1.71 18.83 -16.75
CA LYS A 421 3.06 18.68 -17.33
C LYS A 421 3.76 17.41 -16.90
N ILE A 422 3.49 16.90 -15.70
CA ILE A 422 4.23 15.76 -15.12
C ILE A 422 3.38 14.49 -15.12
N ILE A 423 2.16 14.55 -14.60
CA ILE A 423 1.31 13.37 -14.38
C ILE A 423 0.59 12.95 -15.66
N THR A 424 -0.08 13.87 -16.36
CA THR A 424 -0.89 13.57 -17.56
C THR A 424 -0.12 12.84 -18.65
N PRO A 425 1.12 13.19 -19.04
CA PRO A 425 1.83 12.48 -20.11
C PRO A 425 2.12 11.00 -19.76
N ILE A 426 2.43 10.73 -18.50
CA ILE A 426 2.67 9.37 -18.01
C ILE A 426 1.33 8.62 -17.96
N TYR A 427 0.29 9.26 -17.45
CA TYR A 427 -1.06 8.67 -17.34
C TYR A 427 -1.62 8.30 -18.71
N ASP A 428 -1.55 9.21 -19.68
CA ASP A 428 -1.96 8.99 -21.07
C ASP A 428 -1.28 7.78 -21.71
N THR A 429 0.02 7.63 -21.43
CA THR A 429 0.80 6.50 -21.94
C THR A 429 0.32 5.19 -21.32
N MET A 430 0.04 5.19 -20.01
CA MET A 430 -0.50 4.02 -19.31
C MET A 430 -1.93 3.69 -19.77
N ALA A 431 -2.79 4.69 -19.95
CA ALA A 431 -4.15 4.52 -20.42
C ALA A 431 -4.18 3.91 -21.83
N ALA A 432 -3.35 4.43 -22.74
CA ALA A 432 -3.22 3.89 -24.10
C ALA A 432 -2.68 2.45 -24.15
N GLU A 433 -1.81 2.07 -23.21
CA GLU A 433 -1.37 0.66 -23.07
C GLU A 433 -2.45 -0.23 -22.45
N ALA A 434 -3.21 0.29 -21.47
CA ALA A 434 -4.30 -0.43 -20.83
C ALA A 434 -5.44 -0.74 -21.81
N GLU A 435 -5.77 0.18 -22.72
CA GLU A 435 -6.76 -0.06 -23.80
C GLU A 435 -6.35 -1.24 -24.71
N ASN A 436 -5.06 -1.45 -24.92
CA ASN A 436 -4.56 -2.58 -25.72
C ASN A 436 -4.77 -3.94 -25.06
N ASN A 437 -5.12 -3.99 -23.78
CA ASN A 437 -5.43 -5.23 -23.07
C ASN A 437 -6.70 -5.92 -23.63
N LYS A 438 -7.59 -5.18 -24.30
CA LYS A 438 -8.88 -5.70 -24.83
C LYS A 438 -9.66 -6.52 -23.80
N ASP A 439 -9.85 -5.96 -22.61
CA ASP A 439 -10.56 -6.59 -21.48
C ASP A 439 -9.98 -7.97 -21.07
N GLY A 440 -8.65 -8.11 -21.09
CA GLY A 440 -7.95 -9.33 -20.71
C GLY A 440 -7.85 -10.39 -21.81
N LYS A 441 -8.32 -10.08 -23.03
CA LYS A 441 -8.26 -11.00 -24.18
C LYS A 441 -6.92 -10.92 -24.93
N ALA A 442 -6.17 -9.84 -24.79
CA ALA A 442 -4.85 -9.71 -25.41
C ALA A 442 -3.81 -10.55 -24.67
N ALA A 443 -2.90 -11.19 -25.40
CA ALA A 443 -1.77 -11.88 -24.80
C ALA A 443 -0.94 -10.89 -23.96
N HIS A 444 -0.48 -11.31 -22.77
CA HIS A 444 0.33 -10.44 -21.91
C HIS A 444 1.58 -9.92 -22.61
N SER A 445 2.10 -10.63 -23.62
CA SER A 445 3.22 -10.22 -24.47
C SER A 445 2.94 -9.00 -25.37
N ALA A 446 1.67 -8.65 -25.59
CA ALA A 446 1.26 -7.68 -26.60
C ALA A 446 1.20 -6.23 -26.11
N TRP A 447 1.18 -6.00 -24.79
CA TRP A 447 1.00 -4.70 -24.14
C TRP A 447 1.83 -4.61 -22.85
N ARG A 448 2.13 -3.40 -22.37
CA ARG A 448 2.89 -3.18 -21.11
C ARG A 448 1.95 -3.13 -19.92
N ASN A 449 2.20 -3.96 -18.90
CA ASN A 449 1.46 -3.91 -17.65
C ASN A 449 2.07 -2.89 -16.67
N TYR A 450 1.42 -2.70 -15.54
CA TYR A 450 1.88 -1.81 -14.47
C TYR A 450 3.33 -2.13 -14.02
N ASP A 451 3.69 -3.42 -13.88
CA ASP A 451 5.05 -3.82 -13.47
C ASP A 451 6.09 -3.45 -14.52
N ASP A 452 5.76 -3.58 -15.82
CA ASP A 452 6.62 -3.20 -16.94
C ASP A 452 6.92 -1.68 -16.90
N PHE A 453 5.93 -0.86 -16.55
CA PHE A 453 6.11 0.59 -16.36
C PHE A 453 6.99 0.89 -15.14
N ASN A 454 6.78 0.20 -14.03
CA ASN A 454 7.51 0.45 -12.79
C ASN A 454 8.97 0.01 -12.89
N GLU A 455 9.23 -1.12 -13.55
CA GLU A 455 10.55 -1.70 -13.74
C GLU A 455 11.49 -0.76 -14.50
N TYR A 456 10.96 0.09 -15.39
CA TYR A 456 11.76 1.13 -16.04
C TYR A 456 12.50 2.02 -15.03
N PHE A 457 11.83 2.36 -13.91
CA PHE A 457 12.39 3.17 -12.82
C PHE A 457 13.32 2.41 -11.87
N TRP A 458 13.49 1.10 -12.05
CA TRP A 458 14.54 0.32 -11.38
C TRP A 458 15.88 0.43 -12.10
N SER A 459 15.97 1.14 -13.22
CA SER A 459 17.19 1.24 -14.01
C SER A 459 17.67 2.68 -14.13
N ARG A 460 18.99 2.86 -14.32
CA ARG A 460 19.56 4.21 -14.52
C ARG A 460 19.06 4.88 -15.81
N SER A 461 18.52 4.13 -16.76
CA SER A 461 17.91 4.68 -17.96
C SER A 461 16.64 5.48 -17.67
N CYS A 462 16.05 5.39 -16.47
CA CYS A 462 14.94 6.28 -16.11
C CYS A 462 15.32 7.76 -16.18
N PHE A 463 16.60 8.11 -15.97
CA PHE A 463 17.09 9.48 -16.13
C PHE A 463 17.21 9.93 -17.59
N GLU A 464 17.14 9.03 -18.57
CA GLU A 464 17.03 9.37 -19.99
C GLU A 464 15.63 9.90 -20.36
N LEU A 465 14.63 9.74 -19.47
CA LEU A 465 13.30 10.34 -19.63
C LEU A 465 13.36 11.89 -19.65
N GLY A 466 14.38 12.48 -19.02
CA GLY A 466 14.52 13.92 -18.88
C GLY A 466 13.59 14.53 -17.83
N TRP A 467 13.88 15.76 -17.40
CA TRP A 467 13.05 16.53 -16.49
C TRP A 467 12.83 17.95 -17.05
N PRO A 468 11.60 18.37 -17.36
CA PRO A 468 10.34 17.58 -17.32
C PRO A 468 10.36 16.39 -18.32
N PRO A 469 9.44 15.40 -18.18
CA PRO A 469 9.43 14.22 -19.03
C PRO A 469 9.35 14.57 -20.52
N ALA A 470 10.36 14.17 -21.30
CA ALA A 470 10.45 14.53 -22.72
C ALA A 470 9.42 13.75 -23.57
N GLU A 471 8.58 14.46 -24.32
CA GLU A 471 7.53 13.87 -25.17
C GLU A 471 8.08 12.87 -26.21
N GLY A 472 9.32 13.07 -26.68
CA GLY A 472 9.99 12.17 -27.62
C GLY A 472 10.65 10.93 -26.99
N SER A 473 10.55 10.76 -25.67
CA SER A 473 11.20 9.64 -24.97
C SER A 473 10.60 8.29 -25.38
N LYS A 474 11.41 7.23 -25.37
CA LYS A 474 10.94 5.86 -25.65
C LYS A 474 9.88 5.40 -24.67
N PHE A 475 9.93 5.89 -23.43
CA PHE A 475 9.01 5.52 -22.36
C PHE A 475 7.59 6.06 -22.57
N LEU A 476 7.46 7.35 -22.94
CA LEU A 476 6.19 8.03 -23.21
C LEU A 476 5.64 7.77 -24.62
N ARG A 477 6.35 6.98 -25.43
CA ARG A 477 5.88 6.64 -26.77
C ARG A 477 4.61 5.81 -26.68
N LYS A 478 3.48 6.41 -27.08
CA LYS A 478 2.20 5.71 -27.23
C LYS A 478 2.35 4.54 -28.21
N PRO A 479 1.71 3.38 -27.97
CA PRO A 479 1.88 2.19 -28.80
C PRO A 479 1.40 2.44 -30.24
N ALA A 480 2.33 2.56 -31.19
CA ALA A 480 1.99 2.64 -32.61
C ALA A 480 1.60 1.25 -33.14
N LYS A 481 0.58 1.16 -34.00
CA LYS A 481 0.07 -0.10 -34.58
C LYS A 481 1.16 -0.98 -35.25
N ARG A 482 2.33 -0.42 -35.61
CA ARG A 482 3.42 -1.10 -36.33
C ARG A 482 4.80 -1.13 -35.66
N LYS A 483 5.12 -0.24 -34.71
CA LYS A 483 6.41 -0.21 -34.01
C LYS A 483 6.15 -0.02 -32.52
N ARG A 484 6.05 -1.15 -31.82
CA ARG A 484 5.81 -1.18 -30.37
C ARG A 484 7.13 -1.03 -29.63
N THR A 485 7.14 -0.21 -28.57
CA THR A 485 8.20 -0.22 -27.58
C THR A 485 8.11 -1.58 -26.88
N GLY A 486 8.97 -2.51 -27.27
CA GLY A 486 8.92 -3.89 -26.76
C GLY A 486 9.08 -3.95 -25.25
N LYS A 487 8.51 -4.98 -24.62
CA LYS A 487 8.75 -5.29 -23.21
C LYS A 487 10.26 -5.34 -22.96
N THR A 488 10.69 -4.63 -21.93
CA THR A 488 12.11 -4.39 -21.68
C THR A 488 12.86 -5.63 -21.19
N ASN A 489 12.18 -6.58 -20.54
CA ASN A 489 12.87 -7.71 -19.91
C ASN A 489 12.20 -9.10 -20.03
N PHE A 490 10.87 -9.22 -20.07
CA PHE A 490 10.22 -10.53 -20.15
C PHE A 490 8.96 -10.55 -21.03
N VAL A 491 8.96 -11.42 -22.03
CA VAL A 491 7.79 -11.70 -22.86
C VAL A 491 7.36 -13.13 -22.56
N GLU A 492 6.34 -13.29 -21.72
CA GLU A 492 5.82 -14.63 -21.43
C GLU A 492 5.08 -15.17 -22.66
N HIS A 493 5.65 -16.18 -23.31
CA HIS A 493 4.92 -16.99 -24.28
C HIS A 493 4.21 -18.10 -23.51
N ARG A 494 2.87 -18.17 -23.52
CA ARG A 494 2.16 -19.26 -22.83
C ARG A 494 2.48 -20.60 -23.50
N THR A 495 3.44 -21.35 -22.95
CA THR A 495 3.78 -22.72 -23.35
C THR A 495 3.87 -23.60 -22.11
N PHE A 496 3.55 -24.90 -22.24
CA PHE A 496 3.65 -25.86 -21.13
C PHE A 496 5.09 -25.98 -20.58
N LEU A 497 6.12 -25.65 -21.38
CA LEU A 497 7.51 -25.63 -20.97
C LEU A 497 7.81 -24.58 -19.90
N HIS A 498 7.02 -23.50 -19.80
CA HIS A 498 7.16 -22.52 -18.71
C HIS A 498 6.83 -23.12 -17.35
N LEU A 499 5.93 -24.10 -17.25
CA LEU A 499 5.65 -24.78 -16.00
C LEU A 499 6.90 -25.53 -15.50
N TYR A 500 7.61 -26.20 -16.41
CA TYR A 500 8.85 -26.89 -16.06
C TYR A 500 9.94 -25.89 -15.66
N ARG A 501 10.15 -24.82 -16.45
CA ARG A 501 11.14 -23.78 -16.16
C ARG A 501 10.90 -23.12 -14.79
N SER A 502 9.66 -22.73 -14.50
CA SER A 502 9.31 -22.04 -13.25
C SER A 502 9.55 -22.89 -12.02
N PHE A 503 9.37 -24.22 -12.13
CA PHE A 503 9.52 -25.16 -11.01
C PHE A 503 10.72 -26.11 -11.17
N HIS A 504 11.74 -25.74 -11.96
CA HIS A 504 12.90 -26.60 -12.27
C HIS A 504 13.57 -27.20 -11.03
N ARG A 505 13.69 -26.44 -9.94
CA ARG A 505 14.30 -26.92 -8.68
C ARG A 505 13.54 -28.10 -8.08
N LEU A 506 12.20 -28.05 -8.13
CA LEU A 506 11.34 -29.14 -7.66
C LEU A 506 11.53 -30.38 -8.53
N TRP A 507 11.51 -30.21 -9.86
CA TRP A 507 11.68 -31.32 -10.80
C TRP A 507 13.04 -32.00 -10.65
N ILE A 508 14.11 -31.21 -10.59
CA ILE A 508 15.48 -31.72 -10.37
C ILE A 508 15.55 -32.50 -9.06
N PHE A 509 15.00 -31.95 -7.98
CA PHE A 509 15.00 -32.60 -6.68
C PHE A 509 14.24 -33.94 -6.68
N LEU A 510 13.03 -33.97 -7.25
CA LEU A 510 12.22 -35.20 -7.33
C LEU A 510 12.90 -36.28 -8.19
N LEU A 511 13.45 -35.91 -9.36
CA LEU A 511 14.14 -36.87 -10.23
C LEU A 511 15.38 -37.45 -9.57
N LEU A 512 16.18 -36.63 -8.89
CA LEU A 512 17.37 -37.11 -8.17
C LEU A 512 17.01 -37.99 -6.99
N MET A 513 15.99 -37.60 -6.21
CA MET A 513 15.52 -38.43 -5.09
C MET A 513 14.97 -39.77 -5.58
N PHE A 514 14.23 -39.78 -6.69
CA PHE A 514 13.76 -41.01 -7.32
C PHE A 514 14.93 -41.90 -7.77
N GLN A 515 15.94 -41.34 -8.43
CA GLN A 515 17.15 -42.06 -8.83
C GLN A 515 17.87 -42.68 -7.63
N LEU A 516 18.09 -41.92 -6.55
CA LEU A 516 18.74 -42.40 -5.33
C LEU A 516 17.95 -43.57 -4.70
N LEU A 517 16.63 -43.40 -4.53
CA LEU A 517 15.78 -44.44 -3.94
C LEU A 517 15.69 -45.70 -4.82
N ALA A 518 15.64 -45.54 -6.15
CA ALA A 518 15.64 -46.64 -7.09
C ALA A 518 16.95 -47.44 -6.98
N ILE A 519 18.12 -46.78 -7.00
CA ILE A 519 19.42 -47.45 -6.86
C ILE A 519 19.48 -48.26 -5.55
N ILE A 520 19.04 -47.68 -4.43
CA ILE A 520 19.00 -48.37 -3.14
C ILE A 520 18.09 -49.60 -3.19
N ALA A 521 16.92 -49.49 -3.84
CA ALA A 521 15.97 -50.57 -3.97
C ALA A 521 16.50 -51.73 -4.84
N PHE A 522 17.16 -51.42 -5.96
CA PHE A 522 17.78 -52.43 -6.84
C PHE A 522 18.95 -53.18 -6.18
N HIS A 523 19.64 -52.56 -5.22
CA HIS A 523 20.69 -53.19 -4.41
C HIS A 523 20.18 -53.85 -3.11
N HIS A 524 18.87 -54.12 -3.01
CA HIS A 524 18.22 -54.73 -1.84
C HIS A 524 18.52 -54.01 -0.51
N GLY A 525 18.77 -52.70 -0.54
CA GLY A 525 19.09 -51.90 0.65
C GLY A 525 20.50 -52.08 1.23
N LYS A 526 21.41 -52.78 0.54
CA LYS A 526 22.80 -52.96 0.99
C LYS A 526 23.69 -51.78 0.55
N MET A 527 24.33 -51.14 1.53
CA MET A 527 25.20 -49.97 1.35
C MET A 527 26.67 -50.39 1.18
N ASP A 528 26.98 -51.11 0.09
CA ASP A 528 28.35 -51.48 -0.25
C ASP A 528 29.08 -50.32 -0.97
N ILE A 529 30.41 -50.36 -1.03
CA ILE A 529 31.23 -49.36 -1.73
C ILE A 529 30.81 -49.25 -3.21
N ASP A 530 30.41 -50.36 -3.83
CA ASP A 530 29.88 -50.38 -5.20
C ASP A 530 28.52 -49.68 -5.30
N THR A 531 27.63 -49.88 -4.32
CA THR A 531 26.36 -49.15 -4.23
C THR A 531 26.63 -47.65 -4.10
N ILE A 532 27.62 -47.25 -3.29
CA ILE A 532 28.02 -45.85 -3.13
C ILE A 532 28.53 -45.27 -4.46
N ARG A 533 29.40 -45.98 -5.19
CA ARG A 533 29.88 -45.56 -6.52
C ARG A 533 28.74 -45.34 -7.51
N ILE A 534 27.72 -46.20 -7.50
CA ILE A 534 26.52 -46.03 -8.34
C ILE A 534 25.65 -44.88 -7.83
N LEU A 535 25.47 -44.74 -6.51
CA LEU A 535 24.71 -43.66 -5.89
C LEU A 535 25.26 -42.26 -6.27
N LEU A 536 26.57 -42.17 -6.42
CA LEU A 536 27.27 -40.96 -6.87
C LEU A 536 26.94 -40.56 -8.33
N SER A 537 26.20 -41.38 -9.11
CA SER A 537 25.55 -41.01 -10.38
C SER A 537 24.50 -39.90 -10.25
N ALA A 538 24.07 -39.56 -9.03
CA ALA A 538 23.25 -38.38 -8.80
C ALA A 538 24.00 -37.07 -9.11
N GLY A 539 25.34 -37.07 -9.00
CA GLY A 539 26.18 -35.92 -9.31
C GLY A 539 26.08 -35.48 -10.78
N PRO A 540 26.37 -36.34 -11.78
CA PRO A 540 26.27 -35.98 -13.18
C PRO A 540 24.82 -35.74 -13.57
N ALA A 541 23.85 -36.51 -13.04
CA ALA A 541 22.43 -36.28 -13.26
C ALA A 541 22.00 -34.86 -12.83
N PHE A 542 22.48 -34.37 -11.68
CA PHE A 542 22.21 -33.01 -11.24
C PHE A 542 22.71 -31.98 -12.25
N PHE A 543 23.96 -32.09 -12.72
CA PHE A 543 24.51 -31.12 -13.69
C PHE A 543 23.85 -31.22 -15.07
N VAL A 544 23.51 -32.42 -15.54
CA VAL A 544 22.78 -32.63 -16.81
C VAL A 544 21.39 -32.01 -16.75
N LEU A 545 20.65 -32.19 -15.65
CA LEU A 545 19.32 -31.58 -15.50
C LEU A 545 19.40 -30.04 -15.42
N ASN A 546 20.43 -29.48 -14.77
CA ASN A 546 20.67 -28.03 -14.79
C ASN A 546 21.07 -27.53 -16.19
N PHE A 547 21.80 -28.34 -16.97
CA PHE A 547 22.09 -28.01 -18.36
C PHE A 547 20.82 -28.02 -19.24
N ILE A 548 19.93 -29.00 -19.06
CA ILE A 548 18.62 -29.04 -19.74
C ILE A 548 17.78 -27.80 -19.39
N GLU A 549 17.75 -27.38 -18.12
CA GLU A 549 17.10 -26.13 -17.72
C GLU A 549 17.70 -24.91 -18.44
N CYS A 550 19.02 -24.86 -18.58
CA CYS A 550 19.67 -23.78 -19.32
C CYS A 550 19.33 -23.81 -20.82
N CYS A 551 19.22 -24.99 -21.43
CA CYS A 551 18.75 -25.14 -22.82
C CYS A 551 17.31 -24.62 -22.97
N LEU A 552 16.42 -24.95 -22.02
CA LEU A 552 15.06 -24.43 -22.00
C LEU A 552 15.04 -22.91 -21.83
N ASP A 553 15.96 -22.35 -21.04
CA ASP A 553 16.10 -20.90 -20.90
C ASP A 553 16.43 -20.23 -22.24
N VAL A 554 17.32 -20.84 -23.03
CA VAL A 554 17.70 -20.36 -24.37
C VAL A 554 16.55 -20.46 -25.37
N ILE A 555 15.81 -21.57 -25.37
CA ILE A 555 14.68 -21.80 -26.27
C ILE A 555 13.53 -20.82 -25.96
N LEU A 556 13.16 -20.68 -24.69
CA LEU A 556 12.05 -19.82 -24.28
C LEU A 556 12.35 -18.33 -24.46
N MET A 557 13.63 -17.94 -24.47
CA MET A 557 14.06 -16.56 -24.72
C MET A 557 14.14 -16.20 -26.22
N PHE A 558 13.88 -17.15 -27.12
CA PHE A 558 14.03 -16.97 -28.58
C PHE A 558 13.22 -15.80 -29.15
N GLY A 559 11.97 -15.61 -28.69
CA GLY A 559 11.12 -14.49 -29.11
C GLY A 559 11.55 -13.12 -28.55
N ALA A 560 12.30 -13.10 -27.46
CA ALA A 560 12.70 -11.89 -26.75
C ALA A 560 14.12 -11.40 -27.08
N TYR A 561 14.94 -12.16 -27.80
CA TYR A 561 16.33 -11.76 -28.11
C TYR A 561 16.45 -10.43 -28.85
N LYS A 562 15.46 -10.06 -29.69
CA LYS A 562 15.47 -8.80 -30.44
C LYS A 562 15.18 -7.57 -29.56
N THR A 563 14.56 -7.77 -28.40
CA THR A 563 14.13 -6.69 -27.49
C THR A 563 14.87 -6.72 -26.14
N ALA A 564 15.51 -7.83 -25.80
CA ALA A 564 16.24 -8.01 -24.54
C ALA A 564 17.52 -7.18 -24.51
N ARG A 565 17.87 -6.67 -23.32
CA ARG A 565 19.14 -5.97 -23.09
C ARG A 565 20.32 -6.89 -23.39
N GLY A 566 21.36 -6.38 -24.05
CA GLY A 566 22.59 -7.14 -24.34
C GLY A 566 23.22 -7.79 -23.10
N PHE A 567 23.04 -7.17 -21.93
CA PHE A 567 23.44 -7.74 -20.64
C PHE A 567 22.70 -9.07 -20.35
N ALA A 568 21.37 -9.13 -20.45
CA ALA A 568 20.62 -10.37 -20.22
C ALA A 568 21.04 -11.51 -21.18
N ILE A 569 21.29 -11.17 -22.45
CA ILE A 569 21.78 -12.12 -23.46
C ILE A 569 23.18 -12.63 -23.11
N SER A 570 24.10 -11.75 -22.71
CA SER A 570 25.45 -12.15 -22.30
C SER A 570 25.46 -13.08 -21.09
N ARG A 571 24.58 -12.86 -20.10
CA ARG A 571 24.43 -13.77 -18.96
C ARG A 571 24.03 -15.17 -19.41
N LEU A 572 23.04 -15.24 -20.29
CA LEU A 572 22.52 -16.51 -20.79
C LEU A 572 23.61 -17.31 -21.51
N VAL A 573 24.39 -16.65 -22.38
CA VAL A 573 25.51 -17.29 -23.10
C VAL A 573 26.59 -17.77 -22.13
N ILE A 574 27.01 -16.94 -21.16
CA ILE A 574 28.01 -17.32 -20.16
C ILE A 574 27.53 -18.53 -19.35
N ARG A 575 26.27 -18.51 -18.88
CA ARG A 575 25.68 -19.59 -18.09
C ARG A 575 25.60 -20.89 -18.90
N PHE A 576 25.24 -20.80 -20.18
CA PHE A 576 25.17 -21.94 -21.08
C PHE A 576 26.54 -22.59 -21.30
N LEU A 577 27.56 -21.81 -21.65
CA LEU A 577 28.93 -22.30 -21.82
C LEU A 577 29.49 -22.90 -20.52
N TRP A 578 29.29 -22.23 -19.39
CA TRP A 578 29.74 -22.70 -18.08
C TRP A 578 29.08 -24.03 -17.70
N LEU A 579 27.76 -24.14 -17.79
CA LEU A 579 27.04 -25.37 -17.44
C LEU A 579 27.37 -26.52 -18.39
N THR A 580 27.61 -26.24 -19.67
CA THR A 580 28.05 -27.24 -20.65
C THR A 580 29.42 -27.81 -20.25
N ALA A 581 30.38 -26.94 -19.93
CA ALA A 581 31.71 -27.34 -19.53
C ALA A 581 31.69 -28.16 -18.23
N VAL A 582 30.98 -27.68 -17.19
CA VAL A 582 30.89 -28.39 -15.90
C VAL A 582 30.15 -29.72 -16.05
N SER A 583 29.03 -29.76 -16.77
CA SER A 583 28.28 -31.00 -17.00
C SER A 583 29.13 -32.03 -17.74
N THR A 584 29.87 -31.62 -18.76
CA THR A 584 30.76 -32.52 -19.51
C THR A 584 31.90 -33.03 -18.64
N PHE A 585 32.53 -32.15 -17.86
CA PHE A 585 33.63 -32.51 -16.96
C PHE A 585 33.20 -33.49 -15.86
N VAL A 586 32.08 -33.24 -15.18
CA VAL A 586 31.58 -34.11 -14.10
C VAL A 586 31.13 -35.46 -14.66
N THR A 587 30.45 -35.49 -15.81
CA THR A 587 30.10 -36.75 -16.47
C THR A 587 31.34 -37.52 -16.91
N TYR A 588 32.35 -36.86 -17.48
CA TYR A 588 33.61 -37.49 -17.85
C TYR A 588 34.32 -38.14 -16.65
N LEU A 589 34.44 -37.40 -15.54
CA LEU A 589 35.01 -37.96 -14.31
C LEU A 589 34.22 -39.16 -13.82
N TYR A 590 32.88 -39.11 -13.88
CA TYR A 590 32.03 -40.23 -13.47
C TYR A 590 32.18 -41.45 -14.38
N VAL A 591 32.30 -41.27 -15.69
CA VAL A 591 32.58 -42.37 -16.63
C VAL A 591 33.92 -43.02 -16.28
N LYS A 592 34.96 -42.23 -15.94
CA LYS A 592 36.23 -42.78 -15.46
C LYS A 592 36.11 -43.55 -14.15
N VAL A 593 35.23 -43.13 -13.24
CA VAL A 593 34.90 -43.90 -12.02
C VAL A 593 34.22 -45.24 -12.34
N LEU A 594 33.39 -45.28 -13.38
CA LEU A 594 32.77 -46.54 -13.85
C LEU A 594 33.80 -47.45 -14.53
N GLU A 595 34.69 -46.91 -15.37
CA GLU A 595 35.80 -47.68 -15.97
C GLU A 595 36.72 -48.26 -14.89
N GLU A 596 37.08 -47.46 -13.88
CA GLU A 596 37.90 -47.89 -12.73
C GLU A 596 37.21 -48.98 -11.91
N ARG A 597 35.88 -49.00 -11.87
CA ARG A 597 35.09 -50.06 -11.23
C ARG A 597 35.16 -51.37 -12.01
N ASP A 598 35.07 -51.31 -13.33
CA ASP A 598 35.06 -52.50 -14.19
C ASP A 598 36.46 -53.11 -14.31
N THR A 599 37.52 -52.30 -14.21
CA THR A 599 38.89 -52.79 -14.03
C THR A 599 39.16 -53.17 -12.58
N ARG A 600 39.52 -54.43 -12.29
CA ARG A 600 39.85 -54.93 -10.92
C ARG A 600 41.12 -54.32 -10.29
N ASN A 601 41.46 -53.07 -10.57
CA ASN A 601 42.63 -52.39 -10.01
C ASN A 601 42.30 -51.90 -8.58
N SER A 602 43.25 -52.07 -7.65
CA SER A 602 43.07 -51.72 -6.24
C SER A 602 43.21 -50.22 -5.95
N ASP A 603 43.70 -49.45 -6.92
CA ASP A 603 43.82 -48.01 -6.79
C ASP A 603 42.50 -47.32 -7.17
N SER A 604 42.07 -46.36 -6.35
CA SER A 604 40.76 -45.69 -6.43
C SER A 604 40.91 -44.19 -6.66
N THR A 605 41.82 -43.85 -7.56
CA THR A 605 42.27 -42.47 -7.78
C THR A 605 41.15 -41.62 -8.37
N TYR A 606 40.44 -42.09 -9.39
CA TYR A 606 39.35 -41.31 -10.00
C TYR A 606 38.15 -41.19 -9.06
N PHE A 607 37.83 -42.24 -8.31
CA PHE A 607 36.79 -42.19 -7.28
C PHE A 607 37.09 -41.15 -6.19
N ARG A 608 38.34 -41.05 -5.71
CA ARG A 608 38.75 -40.04 -4.73
C ARG A 608 38.68 -38.61 -5.28
N ILE A 609 39.17 -38.40 -6.51
CA ILE A 609 39.12 -37.09 -7.19
C ILE A 609 37.66 -36.68 -7.37
N TYR A 610 36.81 -37.57 -7.85
CA TYR A 610 35.39 -37.32 -8.06
C TYR A 610 34.67 -36.98 -6.74
N GLY A 611 34.92 -37.76 -5.69
CA GLY A 611 34.39 -37.50 -4.35
C GLY A 611 34.83 -36.14 -3.80
N LEU A 612 36.09 -35.74 -4.02
CA LEU A 612 36.60 -34.44 -3.59
C LEU A 612 35.96 -33.29 -4.37
N VAL A 613 35.80 -33.41 -5.69
CA VAL A 613 35.15 -32.39 -6.54
C VAL A 613 33.69 -32.20 -6.13
N LEU A 614 32.93 -33.29 -6.03
CA LEU A 614 31.51 -33.23 -5.69
C LEU A 614 31.29 -32.80 -4.23
N GLY A 615 32.08 -33.35 -3.31
CA GLY A 615 32.06 -33.00 -1.89
C GLY A 615 32.46 -31.54 -1.64
N GLY A 616 33.51 -31.06 -2.31
CA GLY A 616 33.93 -29.65 -2.25
C GLY A 616 32.85 -28.71 -2.76
N TYR A 617 32.23 -29.05 -3.89
CA TYR A 617 31.10 -28.27 -4.43
C TYR A 617 29.91 -28.22 -3.46
N ALA A 618 29.53 -29.36 -2.88
CA ALA A 618 28.45 -29.44 -1.90
C ALA A 618 28.79 -28.64 -0.63
N ALA A 619 30.02 -28.76 -0.11
CA ALA A 619 30.50 -28.03 1.06
C ALA A 619 30.45 -26.51 0.85
N VAL A 620 30.94 -26.03 -0.30
CA VAL A 620 30.87 -24.62 -0.68
C VAL A 620 29.42 -24.13 -0.74
N ARG A 621 28.51 -24.90 -1.36
CA ARG A 621 27.09 -24.54 -1.42
C ARG A 621 26.43 -24.49 -0.04
N ILE A 622 26.68 -25.48 0.82
CA ILE A 622 26.13 -25.52 2.18
C ILE A 622 26.68 -24.35 3.00
N MET A 623 27.98 -24.07 2.91
CA MET A 623 28.61 -22.95 3.58
C MET A 623 27.98 -21.61 3.16
N PHE A 624 27.83 -21.35 1.85
CA PHE A 624 27.14 -20.14 1.37
C PHE A 624 25.68 -20.08 1.82
N ALA A 625 24.97 -21.21 1.81
CA ALA A 625 23.59 -21.27 2.27
C ALA A 625 23.46 -20.92 3.76
N LEU A 626 24.37 -21.42 4.60
CA LEU A 626 24.43 -21.11 6.04
C LEU A 626 24.85 -19.66 6.29
N MET A 627 25.90 -19.18 5.61
CA MET A 627 26.37 -17.80 5.72
C MET A 627 25.27 -16.80 5.33
N ALA A 628 24.51 -17.08 4.26
CA ALA A 628 23.41 -16.22 3.83
C ALA A 628 22.30 -16.04 4.89
N LYS A 629 22.21 -16.94 5.89
CA LYS A 629 21.24 -16.86 7.00
C LYS A 629 21.75 -16.05 8.20
N ILE A 630 23.05 -15.74 8.26
CA ILE A 630 23.61 -14.92 9.34
C ILE A 630 23.39 -13.44 9.00
N PRO A 631 22.71 -12.64 9.85
CA PRO A 631 22.44 -11.21 9.59
C PRO A 631 23.70 -10.38 9.29
N ALA A 632 24.82 -10.71 9.93
CA ALA A 632 26.10 -10.06 9.69
C ALA A 632 26.64 -10.32 8.27
N CYS A 633 26.55 -11.55 7.79
CA CYS A 633 26.95 -11.94 6.43
C CYS A 633 26.02 -11.33 5.37
N HIS A 634 24.72 -11.20 5.66
CA HIS A 634 23.80 -10.47 4.78
C HIS A 634 24.15 -8.98 4.68
N ARG A 635 24.56 -8.34 5.78
CA ARG A 635 25.10 -6.96 5.75
C ARG A 635 26.38 -6.87 4.93
N LEU A 636 27.33 -7.78 5.12
CA LEU A 636 28.56 -7.84 4.30
C LEU A 636 28.26 -8.03 2.81
N SER A 637 27.29 -8.89 2.49
CA SER A 637 26.79 -9.08 1.13
C SER A 637 26.21 -7.78 0.54
N SER A 638 25.46 -7.00 1.33
CA SER A 638 24.91 -5.72 0.87
C SER A 638 25.94 -4.58 0.77
N PHE A 639 27.05 -4.64 1.51
CA PHE A 639 28.22 -3.78 1.27
C PHE A 639 28.96 -4.17 0.00
N SER A 640 29.15 -5.47 -0.22
CA SER A 640 29.75 -6.04 -1.43
C SER A 640 28.96 -5.65 -2.70
N ASP A 641 27.65 -5.43 -2.57
CA ASP A 641 26.80 -4.89 -3.64
C ASP A 641 27.13 -3.45 -4.06
N ARG A 642 28.04 -2.74 -3.41
CA ARG A 642 28.53 -1.43 -3.87
C ARG A 642 29.70 -1.55 -4.85
N SER A 643 30.45 -2.66 -4.79
CA SER A 643 31.60 -2.89 -5.65
C SER A 643 31.17 -3.50 -6.98
N GLN A 644 31.58 -2.87 -8.09
CA GLN A 644 31.27 -3.34 -9.45
C GLN A 644 31.81 -4.76 -9.72
N PHE A 645 32.92 -5.14 -9.07
CA PHE A 645 33.52 -6.47 -9.17
C PHE A 645 32.60 -7.56 -8.60
N PHE A 646 32.17 -7.41 -7.35
CA PHE A 646 31.29 -8.39 -6.73
C PHE A 646 29.88 -8.39 -7.35
N GLN A 647 29.43 -7.24 -7.85
CA GLN A 647 28.20 -7.14 -8.63
C GLN A 647 28.26 -8.01 -9.89
N PHE A 648 29.39 -8.05 -10.60
CA PHE A 648 29.55 -8.89 -11.79
C PHE A 648 29.41 -10.39 -11.47
N PHE A 649 30.07 -10.88 -10.42
CA PHE A 649 29.95 -12.30 -10.03
C PHE A 649 28.54 -12.65 -9.55
N LYS A 650 27.93 -11.81 -8.70
CA LYS A 650 26.52 -12.03 -8.29
C LYS A 650 25.58 -12.03 -9.47
N TRP A 651 25.81 -11.15 -10.44
CA TRP A 651 25.02 -11.05 -11.65
C TRP A 651 25.05 -12.31 -12.52
N ILE A 652 26.16 -13.06 -12.54
CA ILE A 652 26.24 -14.34 -13.27
C ILE A 652 25.28 -15.38 -12.68
N TYR A 653 25.13 -15.40 -11.34
CA TYR A 653 24.31 -16.39 -10.63
C TYR A 653 22.86 -15.95 -10.36
N GLN A 654 22.59 -14.65 -10.20
CA GLN A 654 21.26 -14.13 -9.90
C GLN A 654 21.00 -12.76 -10.53
N GLU A 655 19.81 -12.59 -11.10
CA GLU A 655 19.36 -11.30 -11.61
C GLU A 655 19.09 -10.30 -10.49
N ARG A 656 19.37 -9.02 -10.77
CA ARG A 656 19.26 -7.95 -9.80
C ARG A 656 17.81 -7.50 -9.67
N TYR A 657 17.03 -8.18 -8.83
CA TYR A 657 15.69 -7.72 -8.49
C TYR A 657 15.74 -6.55 -7.50
N TYR A 658 14.87 -5.56 -7.73
CA TYR A 658 14.65 -4.46 -6.79
C TYR A 658 13.74 -4.92 -5.66
N VAL A 659 12.61 -5.54 -6.01
CA VAL A 659 11.62 -6.13 -5.10
C VAL A 659 12.21 -7.36 -4.41
N GLY A 660 11.92 -7.54 -3.12
CA GLY A 660 12.36 -8.72 -2.38
C GLY A 660 13.73 -8.59 -1.69
N ARG A 661 14.47 -7.50 -1.95
CA ARG A 661 15.87 -7.38 -1.51
C ARG A 661 15.98 -7.07 -0.02
N GLY A 662 16.72 -7.91 0.70
CA GLY A 662 16.94 -7.74 2.13
C GLY A 662 15.73 -8.07 3.00
N LEU A 663 14.75 -8.81 2.45
CA LEU A 663 13.78 -9.53 3.28
C LEU A 663 14.53 -10.59 4.06
N TYR A 664 14.73 -10.30 5.34
CA TYR A 664 15.26 -11.22 6.31
C TYR A 664 14.10 -11.93 6.99
N GLU A 665 14.02 -13.24 6.80
CA GLU A 665 13.14 -14.08 7.60
C GLU A 665 13.82 -14.38 8.93
N SER A 666 13.06 -14.38 10.02
CA SER A 666 13.60 -14.77 11.31
C SER A 666 14.09 -16.23 11.25
N ILE A 667 15.19 -16.53 11.94
CA ILE A 667 15.75 -17.90 11.99
C ILE A 667 14.69 -18.88 12.54
N SER A 668 13.84 -18.43 13.46
CA SER A 668 12.77 -19.27 14.04
C SER A 668 11.70 -19.63 13.00
N ASP A 669 11.23 -18.66 12.22
CA ASP A 669 10.21 -18.92 11.21
C ASP A 669 10.77 -19.77 10.06
N TYR A 670 12.01 -19.50 9.66
CA TYR A 670 12.72 -20.35 8.71
C TYR A 670 12.89 -21.78 9.24
N ALA A 671 13.30 -21.97 10.49
CA ALA A 671 13.46 -23.29 11.10
C ALA A 671 12.13 -24.06 11.13
N ARG A 672 11.02 -23.39 11.48
CA ARG A 672 9.68 -24.00 11.41
C ARG A 672 9.33 -24.44 10.00
N TYR A 673 9.60 -23.60 9.00
CA TYR A 673 9.37 -23.93 7.59
C TYR A 673 10.23 -25.12 7.13
N VAL A 674 11.51 -25.16 7.51
CA VAL A 674 12.41 -26.28 7.18
C VAL A 674 11.92 -27.57 7.84
N ILE A 675 11.60 -27.55 9.13
CA ILE A 675 11.08 -28.73 9.85
C ILE A 675 9.80 -29.23 9.19
N PHE A 676 8.89 -28.32 8.85
CA PHE A 676 7.65 -28.67 8.15
C PHE A 676 7.93 -29.44 6.85
N TRP A 677 8.83 -28.95 6.00
CA TRP A 677 9.19 -29.63 4.76
C TRP A 677 9.97 -30.92 4.98
N VAL A 678 10.87 -30.98 5.97
CA VAL A 678 11.61 -32.21 6.31
C VAL A 678 10.65 -33.32 6.69
N VAL A 679 9.62 -33.03 7.50
CA VAL A 679 8.59 -34.02 7.87
C VAL A 679 7.80 -34.49 6.65
N ILE A 680 7.33 -33.58 5.79
CA ILE A 680 6.62 -33.94 4.55
C ILE A 680 7.48 -34.85 3.66
N LEU A 681 8.73 -34.45 3.44
CA LEU A 681 9.64 -35.18 2.56
C LEU A 681 10.02 -36.54 3.16
N ALA A 682 10.22 -36.63 4.47
CA ALA A 682 10.48 -37.90 5.14
C ALA A 682 9.30 -38.87 4.97
N CYS A 683 8.07 -38.43 5.22
CA CYS A 683 6.87 -39.24 5.02
C CYS A 683 6.71 -39.67 3.54
N LYS A 684 6.82 -38.71 2.62
CA LYS A 684 6.74 -38.95 1.16
C LYS A 684 7.74 -40.00 0.70
N PHE A 685 9.03 -39.81 1.00
CA PHE A 685 10.08 -40.68 0.47
C PHE A 685 10.09 -42.05 1.14
N THR A 686 9.68 -42.14 2.41
CA THR A 686 9.45 -43.44 3.07
C THR A 686 8.31 -44.18 2.37
N PHE A 687 7.18 -43.51 2.13
CA PHE A 687 6.05 -44.08 1.39
C PHE A 687 6.44 -44.52 -0.03
N ALA A 688 7.12 -43.65 -0.77
CA ALA A 688 7.60 -43.95 -2.12
C ALA A 688 8.57 -45.14 -2.16
N TYR A 689 9.50 -45.22 -1.21
CA TYR A 689 10.46 -46.33 -1.18
C TYR A 689 9.77 -47.67 -0.94
N PHE A 690 8.94 -47.77 0.12
CA PHE A 690 8.35 -49.05 0.53
C PHE A 690 7.19 -49.51 -0.35
N LEU A 691 6.33 -48.59 -0.80
CA LEU A 691 5.08 -48.94 -1.49
C LEU A 691 5.11 -48.72 -3.00
N GLN A 692 6.00 -47.86 -3.51
CA GLN A 692 6.07 -47.58 -4.95
C GLN A 692 7.29 -48.25 -5.59
N ILE A 693 8.51 -47.97 -5.10
CA ILE A 693 9.74 -48.35 -5.79
C ILE A 693 10.15 -49.79 -5.50
N ARG A 694 10.25 -50.18 -4.22
CA ARG A 694 10.71 -51.53 -3.83
C ARG A 694 9.88 -52.68 -4.42
N PRO A 695 8.53 -52.62 -4.46
CA PRO A 695 7.73 -53.70 -5.03
C PRO A 695 7.90 -53.87 -6.55
N LEU A 696 8.37 -52.84 -7.26
CA LEU A 696 8.59 -52.89 -8.71
C LEU A 696 9.93 -53.53 -9.10
N VAL A 697 10.90 -53.60 -8.18
CA VAL A 697 12.25 -54.09 -8.47
C VAL A 697 12.23 -55.56 -8.89
N GLU A 698 11.53 -56.41 -8.15
CA GLU A 698 11.47 -57.85 -8.43
C GLU A 698 10.77 -58.16 -9.77
N PRO A 699 9.57 -57.64 -10.07
CA PRO A 699 8.98 -57.74 -11.40
C PRO A 699 9.88 -57.22 -12.52
N THR A 700 10.59 -56.11 -12.28
CA THR A 700 11.49 -55.54 -13.29
C THR A 700 12.67 -56.47 -13.59
N ASN A 701 13.30 -57.05 -12.56
CA ASN A 701 14.39 -58.00 -12.73
C ASN A 701 13.95 -59.25 -13.49
N ILE A 702 12.75 -59.77 -13.20
CA ILE A 702 12.16 -60.91 -13.91
C ILE A 702 11.95 -60.58 -15.39
N ILE A 703 11.38 -59.40 -15.70
CA ILE A 703 11.10 -58.97 -17.08
C ILE A 703 12.39 -58.76 -17.89
N VAL A 704 13.43 -58.21 -17.27
CA VAL A 704 14.74 -57.99 -17.92
C VAL A 704 15.44 -59.31 -18.24
N GLN A 705 15.25 -60.35 -17.43
CA GLN A 705 15.85 -61.67 -17.65
C GLN A 705 15.16 -62.49 -18.75
N LEU A 706 13.99 -62.09 -19.22
CA LEU A 706 13.26 -62.78 -20.31
C LEU A 706 13.84 -62.39 -21.69
N HIS A 707 14.65 -63.26 -22.29
CA HIS A 707 15.40 -62.91 -23.51
C HIS A 707 14.70 -63.28 -24.84
N ASP A 708 13.61 -64.06 -24.84
CA ASP A 708 12.95 -64.52 -26.09
C ASP A 708 11.41 -64.58 -25.99
N LEU A 709 10.75 -63.44 -25.74
CA LEU A 709 9.28 -63.36 -25.71
C LEU A 709 8.70 -63.02 -27.09
N LYS A 710 7.88 -63.94 -27.65
CA LYS A 710 7.10 -63.68 -28.86
C LYS A 710 5.78 -63.00 -28.49
N TYR A 711 5.77 -61.66 -28.48
CA TYR A 711 4.54 -60.91 -28.20
C TYR A 711 3.49 -61.13 -29.29
N SER A 712 2.22 -61.22 -28.89
CA SER A 712 1.07 -61.39 -29.79
C SER A 712 0.57 -60.08 -30.41
N TRP A 713 0.95 -58.92 -29.85
CA TRP A 713 0.52 -57.58 -30.27
C TRP A 713 1.55 -56.87 -31.17
N HIS A 714 1.06 -55.93 -32.00
CA HIS A 714 1.72 -55.33 -33.17
C HIS A 714 3.13 -54.71 -32.93
N ASP A 715 3.93 -54.69 -34.01
CA ASP A 715 5.38 -54.44 -34.11
C ASP A 715 5.97 -53.23 -33.34
N LEU A 716 5.17 -52.25 -32.94
CA LEU A 716 5.61 -51.00 -32.29
C LEU A 716 6.14 -51.21 -30.86
N VAL A 717 5.70 -52.27 -30.16
CA VAL A 717 6.03 -52.51 -28.75
C VAL A 717 7.11 -53.58 -28.55
N SER A 718 7.30 -54.47 -29.51
CA SER A 718 7.87 -55.81 -29.25
C SER A 718 9.17 -56.12 -30.01
N ARG A 719 9.27 -55.79 -31.31
CA ARG A 719 10.43 -56.23 -32.10
C ARG A 719 11.66 -55.38 -31.77
N GLY A 720 12.69 -56.02 -31.20
CA GLY A 720 14.02 -55.43 -31.02
C GLY A 720 14.19 -54.51 -29.80
N ASN A 721 13.17 -54.35 -28.95
CA ASN A 721 13.20 -53.38 -27.83
C ASN A 721 13.53 -54.00 -26.45
N LYS A 722 14.03 -55.24 -26.39
CA LYS A 722 14.47 -55.91 -25.13
C LYS A 722 13.52 -55.69 -23.93
N ASN A 723 12.20 -55.83 -24.14
CA ASN A 723 11.13 -55.64 -23.14
C ASN A 723 11.04 -54.23 -22.49
N ALA A 724 11.73 -53.21 -23.01
CA ALA A 724 11.82 -51.89 -22.38
C ALA A 724 10.46 -51.15 -22.30
N LEU A 725 9.61 -51.27 -23.33
CA LEU A 725 8.27 -50.68 -23.33
C LEU A 725 7.34 -51.32 -22.29
N THR A 726 7.50 -52.63 -22.02
CA THR A 726 6.76 -53.33 -20.96
C THR A 726 7.16 -52.79 -19.59
N ILE A 727 8.46 -52.62 -19.34
CA ILE A 727 8.98 -52.00 -18.12
C ILE A 727 8.45 -50.57 -17.99
N LEU A 728 8.50 -49.77 -19.06
CA LEU A 728 7.96 -48.41 -19.05
C LEU A 728 6.47 -48.39 -18.70
N SER A 729 5.67 -49.29 -19.25
CA SER A 729 4.22 -49.38 -18.96
C SER A 729 3.93 -49.75 -17.50
N LEU A 730 4.80 -50.53 -16.86
CA LEU A 730 4.71 -50.88 -15.45
C LEU A 730 5.10 -49.71 -14.54
N TRP A 731 6.16 -48.99 -14.89
CA TRP A 731 6.70 -47.88 -14.08
C TRP A 731 5.96 -46.56 -14.26
N ALA A 732 5.40 -46.27 -15.44
CA ALA A 732 4.82 -44.97 -15.76
C ALA A 732 3.67 -44.54 -14.82
N PRO A 733 2.68 -45.40 -14.48
CA PRO A 733 1.64 -45.04 -13.52
C PRO A 733 2.21 -44.75 -12.12
N VAL A 734 3.19 -45.53 -11.69
CA VAL A 734 3.82 -45.37 -10.37
C VAL A 734 4.64 -44.09 -10.30
N LEU A 735 5.35 -43.75 -11.38
CA LEU A 735 6.07 -42.47 -11.49
C LEU A 735 5.11 -41.28 -11.47
N ALA A 736 3.94 -41.37 -12.12
CA ALA A 736 2.92 -40.33 -12.05
C ALA A 736 2.40 -40.12 -10.62
N ILE A 737 2.14 -41.22 -9.88
CA ILE A 737 1.74 -41.15 -8.47
C ILE A 737 2.86 -40.54 -7.62
N TYR A 738 4.11 -40.93 -7.85
CA TYR A 738 5.27 -40.38 -7.16
C TYR A 738 5.40 -38.86 -7.33
N LEU A 739 5.05 -38.31 -8.49
CA LEU A 739 5.06 -36.86 -8.71
C LEU A 739 3.88 -36.15 -8.02
N MET A 740 2.72 -36.78 -7.96
CA MET A 740 1.48 -36.22 -7.38
C MET A 740 1.43 -36.30 -5.85
N ASP A 741 2.02 -37.33 -5.24
CA ASP A 741 1.85 -37.64 -3.81
C ASP A 741 2.31 -36.50 -2.86
N ILE A 742 3.21 -35.62 -3.32
CA ILE A 742 3.74 -34.51 -2.52
C ILE A 742 2.62 -33.55 -2.13
N HIS A 743 1.63 -33.39 -3.01
CA HIS A 743 0.45 -32.57 -2.75
C HIS A 743 -0.43 -33.18 -1.65
N ILE A 744 -0.55 -34.51 -1.59
CA ILE A 744 -1.35 -35.22 -0.58
C ILE A 744 -0.73 -35.00 0.80
N TRP A 745 0.57 -35.29 0.93
CA TRP A 745 1.31 -35.10 2.19
C TRP A 745 1.32 -33.64 2.65
N TYR A 746 1.50 -32.71 1.71
CA TYR A 746 1.41 -31.28 1.98
C TYR A 746 0.03 -30.89 2.50
N THR A 747 -1.04 -31.35 1.86
CA THR A 747 -2.42 -30.98 2.23
C THR A 747 -2.78 -31.49 3.61
N LEU A 748 -2.43 -32.75 3.92
CA LEU A 748 -2.66 -33.35 5.24
C LEU A 748 -1.90 -32.60 6.35
N LEU A 749 -0.59 -32.38 6.16
CA LEU A 749 0.21 -31.74 7.19
C LEU A 749 -0.11 -30.25 7.32
N SER A 750 -0.41 -29.56 6.22
CA SER A 750 -0.84 -28.15 6.23
C SER A 750 -2.17 -27.99 6.97
N ALA A 751 -3.13 -28.91 6.79
CA ALA A 751 -4.38 -28.88 7.53
C ALA A 751 -4.16 -29.11 9.04
N LEU A 752 -3.29 -30.05 9.40
CA LEU A 752 -2.97 -30.34 10.80
C LEU A 752 -2.24 -29.17 11.47
N VAL A 753 -1.15 -28.68 10.87
CA VAL A 753 -0.36 -27.56 11.41
C VAL A 753 -1.19 -26.28 11.40
N GLY A 754 -1.91 -26.00 10.32
CA GLY A 754 -2.81 -24.86 10.23
C GLY A 754 -3.93 -24.90 11.28
N GLY A 755 -4.48 -26.09 11.55
CA GLY A 755 -5.47 -26.29 12.63
C GLY A 755 -4.89 -26.03 14.02
N VAL A 756 -3.69 -26.54 14.30
CA VAL A 756 -2.99 -26.30 15.59
C VAL A 756 -2.63 -24.82 15.76
N MET A 757 -2.13 -24.17 14.71
CA MET A 757 -1.84 -22.73 14.73
C MET A 757 -3.11 -21.90 14.91
N GLY A 758 -4.19 -22.23 14.19
CA GLY A 758 -5.50 -21.62 14.34
C GLY A 758 -6.05 -21.73 15.77
N ALA A 759 -5.93 -22.91 16.38
CA ALA A 759 -6.34 -23.12 17.77
C ALA A 759 -5.47 -22.34 18.76
N ARG A 760 -4.15 -22.27 18.54
CA ARG A 760 -3.22 -21.52 19.37
C ARG A 760 -3.47 -20.01 19.31
N ASP A 761 -3.73 -19.48 18.12
CA ASP A 761 -4.01 -18.07 17.88
C ASP A 761 -5.47 -17.71 18.20
N ARG A 762 -6.24 -18.68 18.69
CA ARG A 762 -7.67 -18.55 19.03
C ARG A 762 -8.49 -17.97 17.88
N LEU A 763 -8.08 -18.29 16.65
CA LEU A 763 -8.80 -17.90 15.44
C LEU A 763 -10.19 -18.52 15.48
N GLY A 764 -11.21 -17.65 15.50
CA GLY A 764 -12.60 -18.06 15.70
C GLY A 764 -13.06 -18.12 17.17
N GLU A 765 -12.36 -17.49 18.12
CA GLU A 765 -12.89 -17.24 19.48
C GLU A 765 -14.06 -16.23 19.45
N ILE A 766 -14.00 -15.25 18.54
CA ILE A 766 -15.10 -14.31 18.28
C ILE A 766 -15.77 -14.71 16.97
N ARG A 767 -16.95 -15.32 17.07
CA ARG A 767 -17.72 -15.80 15.90
C ARG A 767 -18.96 -14.97 15.59
N SER A 768 -19.36 -14.08 16.49
CA SER A 768 -20.58 -13.29 16.38
C SER A 768 -20.37 -11.83 16.79
N ILE A 769 -21.21 -10.95 16.27
CA ILE A 769 -21.23 -9.52 16.61
C ILE A 769 -21.49 -9.32 18.12
N GLU A 770 -22.21 -10.23 18.77
CA GLU A 770 -22.53 -10.15 20.20
C GLU A 770 -21.30 -10.47 21.08
N MET A 771 -20.48 -11.46 20.67
CA MET A 771 -19.19 -11.74 21.31
C MET A 771 -18.19 -10.60 21.11
N LEU A 772 -18.22 -9.95 19.94
CA LEU A 772 -17.43 -8.76 19.65
C LEU A 772 -17.83 -7.60 20.60
N HIS A 773 -19.13 -7.33 20.75
CA HIS A 773 -19.63 -6.29 21.65
C HIS A 773 -19.25 -6.55 23.12
N LYS A 774 -19.39 -7.79 23.61
CA LYS A 774 -19.01 -8.16 24.99
C LYS A 774 -17.52 -7.98 25.28
N ARG A 775 -16.68 -8.04 24.24
CA ARG A 775 -15.22 -7.85 24.34
C ARG A 775 -14.78 -6.43 23.98
N PHE A 776 -15.70 -5.55 23.57
CA PHE A 776 -15.37 -4.24 23.02
C PHE A 776 -14.59 -3.37 24.00
N GLU A 777 -14.95 -3.43 25.29
CA GLU A 777 -14.25 -2.72 26.36
C GLU A 777 -12.84 -3.28 26.64
N SER A 778 -12.60 -4.56 26.35
CA SER A 778 -11.30 -5.21 26.52
C SER A 778 -10.37 -5.10 25.30
N PHE A 779 -10.89 -4.69 24.13
CA PHE A 779 -10.07 -4.58 22.92
C PHE A 779 -8.94 -3.56 23.05
N PRO A 780 -9.13 -2.34 23.60
CA PRO A 780 -8.07 -1.37 23.73
C PRO A 780 -6.90 -1.89 24.58
N GLU A 781 -7.19 -2.58 25.70
CA GLU A 781 -6.18 -3.17 26.56
C GLU A 781 -5.44 -4.32 25.86
N ALA A 782 -6.17 -5.24 25.22
CA ALA A 782 -5.57 -6.34 24.45
C ALA A 782 -4.74 -5.84 23.25
N PHE A 783 -5.22 -4.80 22.57
CA PHE A 783 -4.54 -4.13 21.47
C PHE A 783 -3.26 -3.46 21.98
N ALA A 784 -3.33 -2.65 23.04
CA ALA A 784 -2.17 -1.99 23.64
C ALA A 784 -1.13 -2.99 24.14
N LYS A 785 -1.56 -4.11 24.74
CA LYS A 785 -0.67 -5.19 25.21
C LYS A 785 0.10 -5.83 24.05
N ASN A 786 -0.55 -6.05 22.92
CA ASN A 786 0.07 -6.60 21.71
C ASN A 786 0.89 -5.57 20.90
N LEU A 787 0.51 -4.29 20.94
CA LEU A 787 1.21 -3.19 20.25
C LEU A 787 2.42 -2.67 21.03
N SER A 788 2.42 -2.79 22.37
CA SER A 788 3.51 -2.30 23.21
C SER A 788 4.81 -3.03 22.86
N ALA A 789 5.78 -2.25 22.37
CA ALA A 789 7.09 -2.68 21.87
C ALA A 789 8.02 -3.28 22.95
N SER A 790 7.50 -3.93 23.99
CA SER A 790 8.29 -4.55 25.04
C SER A 790 9.11 -5.76 24.53
N ARG A 791 8.70 -6.43 23.45
CA ARG A 791 9.54 -7.46 22.81
C ARG A 791 10.62 -6.90 21.90
N PHE A 792 10.40 -5.74 21.28
CA PHE A 792 11.40 -5.12 20.40
C PHE A 792 12.49 -4.38 21.20
N LEU A 793 12.12 -3.60 22.22
CA LEU A 793 13.09 -2.85 23.04
C LEU A 793 13.95 -3.74 23.94
N THR A 794 13.44 -4.87 24.43
CA THR A 794 14.24 -5.79 25.26
C THR A 794 15.24 -6.56 24.41
N LEU A 795 14.87 -7.00 23.20
CA LEU A 795 15.81 -7.60 22.25
C LEU A 795 16.80 -6.57 21.69
N PHE A 796 16.38 -5.33 21.44
CA PHE A 796 17.27 -4.26 20.98
C PHE A 796 18.21 -3.75 22.08
N SER A 797 17.77 -3.71 23.35
CA SER A 797 18.63 -3.40 24.50
C SER A 797 19.67 -4.50 24.75
N ILE A 798 19.31 -5.77 24.53
CA ILE A 798 20.27 -6.88 24.52
C ILE A 798 21.22 -6.78 23.32
N PHE A 799 20.75 -6.33 22.15
CA PHE A 799 21.59 -6.17 20.94
C PHE A 799 22.50 -4.93 20.97
N VAL A 800 22.11 -3.86 21.67
CA VAL A 800 22.90 -2.63 21.81
C VAL A 800 23.93 -2.75 22.94
N ASN A 801 23.63 -3.47 24.02
CA ASN A 801 24.62 -3.74 25.09
C ASN A 801 25.71 -4.75 24.69
N LEU A 802 25.57 -5.44 23.55
CA LEU A 802 26.60 -6.33 22.99
C LEU A 802 27.50 -5.65 21.95
N ASN A 803 27.30 -4.36 21.63
CA ASN A 803 28.16 -3.60 20.70
C ASN A 803 28.96 -2.46 21.37
N PHE A 804 29.00 -2.43 22.71
CA PHE A 804 29.85 -1.51 23.48
C PHE A 804 30.92 -2.29 24.26
N TYR A 805 31.68 -3.11 23.55
CA TYR A 805 33.04 -3.53 23.89
C TYR A 805 33.70 -3.93 22.58
N ASP A 806 34.18 -2.93 21.85
CA ASP A 806 35.50 -2.95 21.23
C ASP A 806 35.74 -1.59 20.58
N SER A 807 36.90 -1.02 20.95
CA SER A 807 37.44 0.26 20.49
C SER A 807 38.08 0.12 19.12
#